data_AF-A0A2E5M4J5-F1
#
_entry.id   AF-A0A2E5M4J5-F1
#
_cell.length_a   1.000
_cell.length_b   1.000
_cell.length_c   1.000
_cell.angle_alpha   90.00
_cell.angle_beta   90.00
_cell.angle_gamma   90.00
#
_symmetry.space_group_name_H-M   'P 1'
#
loop_
_entity.id
_entity.type
_entity.pdbx_description
1 polymer ?
#
loop_
_entity_poly.entity_id
_entity_poly.type
_entity_poly.pdbx_seq_one_letter_code
_entity_poly.pdbx_strand_id
1 'polypeptide(L)'
;MVALVDVEASLALFAEGIAGRYYHIKPSSQFASRRVTVDDGDAALTTDTLLLPETIASDNAAFYRVLALEQLAQREFGTLAFTFDGAQERIPTLATPPPSATALRMSDFEVFYQSVSHPGVLQRCFFSCERARLDAQLSYHYPGIRGYQRAYHQHLLATLDWHDEPASALEVANTLHAYVLGAQPGDSDTSVRLLEIVDRVANTMADVYDTAQAALDCYELCTPYLVDGITELSAPELDELDDPTHWLQREARLEDWQEDLKAMDAAMLQVQMLQGDEAAAKNVEGMADGEIRPDDVDLKTMQNERDIAARRLDMERSAVQDALGKAQLEARSYRYDEWDHTQQRYLPKWCRLFEEKLEASEDQNVDALLQVIEAHRADVQHQLENIKPLGFQRVYRVADGDELDFNAVIQARQDIRAGQTPDERVYSRRERVHRDVCAAFLVDLSASTDDVIEPSEQPGTPVEPAEEVNLRDPFGAPDPEEPLVPEEPGRRIIDVQRESMLVMSAALEQLGDSYGIYGFSGYGRDCVEFYVAKEAEQPFHRNTLRAIAEMKPMRSTRMGPAIRHCTTKLLKSGHALKVLIILSDGFPQDADYGPERGEHEYGVQDTAKALSEAHDKGVETFCVTVDRSGHDYLKRMCPDERYLVIDEVEDLPEALSKVYQALTG
;
A
#
# COMPACT_ATOMS: atom_id res chain seq x y z
N MET A 1 14.89 -23.57 -8.41
CA MET A 1 13.57 -22.88 -8.38
C MET A 1 13.76 -21.58 -7.61
N VAL A 2 13.50 -20.46 -8.26
CA VAL A 2 13.62 -19.12 -7.64
C VAL A 2 12.23 -18.65 -7.23
N ALA A 3 12.09 -18.17 -5.99
CA ALA A 3 10.85 -17.59 -5.49
C ALA A 3 10.80 -16.08 -5.75
N LEU A 4 9.62 -15.56 -6.08
CA LEU A 4 9.39 -14.14 -6.34
C LEU A 4 9.79 -13.27 -5.14
N VAL A 5 9.48 -13.74 -3.94
CA VAL A 5 9.79 -13.09 -2.65
C VAL A 5 11.30 -12.85 -2.46
N ASP A 6 12.16 -13.61 -3.14
CA ASP A 6 13.61 -13.43 -3.08
C ASP A 6 14.15 -12.31 -3.97
N VAL A 7 13.42 -11.97 -5.02
CA VAL A 7 13.83 -10.97 -6.01
C VAL A 7 12.96 -9.72 -5.98
N GLU A 8 11.84 -9.74 -5.28
CA GLU A 8 10.79 -8.71 -5.23
C GLU A 8 11.34 -7.28 -5.10
N ALA A 9 12.14 -7.01 -4.07
CA ALA A 9 12.69 -5.67 -3.82
C ALA A 9 13.62 -5.19 -4.95
N SER A 10 14.48 -6.09 -5.47
CA SER A 10 15.36 -5.76 -6.59
C SER A 10 14.59 -5.54 -7.89
N LEU A 11 13.46 -6.23 -8.03
CA LEU A 11 12.60 -6.16 -9.21
C LEU A 11 11.73 -4.91 -9.19
N ALA A 12 11.23 -4.49 -8.03
CA ALA A 12 10.53 -3.22 -7.86
C ALA A 12 11.44 -2.04 -8.24
N LEU A 13 12.69 -2.02 -7.76
CA LEU A 13 13.68 -1.01 -8.16
C LEU A 13 14.01 -1.06 -9.66
N PHE A 14 14.05 -2.26 -10.24
CA PHE A 14 14.25 -2.42 -11.67
C PHE A 14 13.07 -1.86 -12.47
N ALA A 15 11.83 -2.15 -12.08
CA ALA A 15 10.63 -1.60 -12.69
C ALA A 15 10.57 -0.07 -12.54
N GLU A 16 10.90 0.46 -11.36
CA GLU A 16 11.00 1.90 -11.10
C GLU A 16 12.04 2.57 -11.99
N GLY A 17 13.21 1.96 -12.17
CA GLY A 17 14.25 2.47 -13.05
C GLY A 17 13.87 2.48 -14.55
N ILE A 18 12.99 1.58 -14.98
CA ILE A 18 12.53 1.50 -16.38
C ILE A 18 11.35 2.43 -16.63
N ALA A 19 10.33 2.35 -15.78
CA ALA A 19 9.06 3.05 -15.98
C ALA A 19 9.02 4.45 -15.34
N GLY A 20 10.01 4.81 -14.52
CA GLY A 20 10.10 6.10 -13.83
C GLY A 20 9.16 6.27 -12.64
N ARG A 21 8.37 5.24 -12.30
CA ARG A 21 7.47 5.21 -11.14
C ARG A 21 7.54 3.85 -10.43
N TYR A 22 7.25 3.82 -9.13
CA TYR A 22 7.28 2.59 -8.34
C TYR A 22 6.14 1.64 -8.77
N TYR A 23 6.46 0.35 -8.89
CA TYR A 23 5.46 -0.70 -9.11
C TYR A 23 5.52 -1.73 -7.99
N HIS A 24 4.35 -2.05 -7.43
CA HIS A 24 4.13 -3.15 -6.52
C HIS A 24 4.25 -4.48 -7.24
N ILE A 25 5.15 -5.34 -6.76
CA ILE A 25 5.26 -6.70 -7.29
C ILE A 25 4.36 -7.63 -6.45
N LYS A 26 3.33 -8.21 -7.05
CA LYS A 26 2.43 -9.18 -6.39
C LYS A 26 2.55 -10.55 -7.06
N PRO A 27 2.42 -11.65 -6.31
CA PRO A 27 2.31 -12.97 -6.91
C PRO A 27 0.97 -13.12 -7.65
N SER A 28 0.97 -13.82 -8.79
CA SER A 28 -0.25 -14.07 -9.58
C SER A 28 -1.33 -14.85 -8.81
N SER A 29 -0.97 -15.60 -7.77
CA SER A 29 -1.93 -16.30 -6.89
C SER A 29 -2.83 -15.35 -6.10
N GLN A 30 -2.38 -14.12 -5.80
CA GLN A 30 -3.16 -13.11 -5.08
C GLN A 30 -4.28 -12.50 -5.94
N PHE A 31 -4.25 -12.74 -7.25
CA PHE A 31 -5.26 -12.29 -8.21
C PHE A 31 -6.64 -12.94 -8.00
N ALA A 32 -6.67 -14.19 -7.52
CA ALA A 32 -7.90 -14.99 -7.46
C ALA A 32 -8.59 -15.01 -6.09
N SER A 33 -8.06 -14.34 -5.07
CA SER A 33 -8.50 -14.53 -3.68
C SER A 33 -8.81 -13.23 -2.94
N ARG A 34 -9.92 -12.56 -3.26
CA ARG A 34 -10.66 -11.77 -2.27
C ARG A 34 -12.10 -11.61 -2.77
N ARG A 35 -13.06 -12.08 -1.97
CA ARG A 35 -14.47 -11.72 -2.08
C ARG A 35 -14.72 -10.63 -1.04
N VAL A 36 -15.10 -9.44 -1.50
CA VAL A 36 -15.92 -8.42 -0.84
C VAL A 36 -15.45 -7.95 0.54
N THR A 37 -14.90 -6.74 0.58
CA THR A 37 -15.30 -5.71 1.56
C THR A 37 -15.33 -4.35 0.86
N VAL A 38 -16.54 -3.82 0.70
CA VAL A 38 -16.82 -2.47 0.20
C VAL A 38 -16.47 -1.49 1.31
N ASP A 39 -15.69 -0.47 0.96
CA ASP A 39 -15.45 0.68 1.83
C ASP A 39 -15.42 1.91 0.92
N ASP A 40 -16.38 2.81 1.12
CA ASP A 40 -16.61 4.03 0.35
C ASP A 40 -15.52 5.06 0.68
N GLY A 41 -14.59 5.23 -0.25
CA GLY A 41 -13.58 6.27 -0.24
C GLY A 41 -12.94 6.32 -1.62
N ASP A 42 -12.46 7.49 -2.05
CA ASP A 42 -11.81 7.70 -3.34
C ASP A 42 -10.57 6.81 -3.51
N ALA A 43 -10.78 5.55 -3.88
CA ALA A 43 -9.77 4.58 -4.24
C ALA A 43 -9.29 4.86 -5.66
N ALA A 44 -8.07 5.34 -5.79
CA ALA A 44 -7.37 5.27 -7.04
C ALA A 44 -7.16 3.81 -7.48
N LEU A 45 -6.97 3.62 -8.78
CA LEU A 45 -6.85 2.31 -9.40
C LEU A 45 -5.38 1.83 -9.43
N THR A 46 -5.20 0.51 -9.41
CA THR A 46 -3.92 -0.22 -9.31
C THR A 46 -3.07 -0.17 -10.58
N THR A 47 -2.91 1.00 -11.20
CA THR A 47 -2.03 1.19 -12.37
C THR A 47 -0.56 0.85 -12.08
N ASP A 48 -0.21 0.69 -10.80
CA ASP A 48 1.14 0.50 -10.27
C ASP A 48 1.40 -0.93 -9.75
N THR A 49 0.71 -1.98 -10.23
CA THR A 49 0.98 -3.37 -9.79
C THR A 49 1.43 -4.30 -10.93
N LEU A 50 2.49 -5.09 -10.71
CA LEU A 50 2.93 -6.17 -11.60
C LEU A 50 2.61 -7.53 -10.97
N LEU A 51 1.93 -8.40 -11.71
CA LEU A 51 1.45 -9.71 -11.25
C LEU A 51 2.32 -10.84 -11.81
N LEU A 52 3.24 -11.37 -11.02
CA LEU A 52 4.26 -12.31 -11.47
C LEU A 52 4.10 -13.69 -10.82
N PRO A 53 4.53 -14.80 -11.47
CA PRO A 53 4.40 -16.13 -10.89
C PRO A 53 5.18 -16.25 -9.57
N GLU A 54 4.59 -16.92 -8.57
CA GLU A 54 5.21 -17.10 -7.24
C GLU A 54 6.60 -17.75 -7.31
N THR A 55 6.75 -18.72 -8.22
CA THR A 55 8.00 -19.43 -8.44
C THR A 55 8.22 -19.67 -9.92
N ILE A 56 9.49 -19.65 -10.33
CA ILE A 56 9.89 -20.08 -11.67
C ILE A 56 10.72 -21.36 -11.52
N ALA A 57 10.41 -22.36 -12.35
CA ALA A 57 11.10 -23.65 -12.43
C ALA A 57 12.50 -23.54 -13.08
N SER A 58 13.27 -22.53 -12.68
CA SER A 58 14.64 -22.24 -13.12
C SER A 58 15.47 -21.81 -11.91
N ASP A 59 16.79 -21.82 -12.06
CA ASP A 59 17.74 -21.25 -11.11
C ASP A 59 18.15 -19.81 -11.48
N ASN A 60 17.70 -19.33 -12.66
CA ASN A 60 18.02 -17.99 -13.14
C ASN A 60 16.98 -16.96 -12.70
N ALA A 61 17.29 -16.23 -11.63
CA ALA A 61 16.47 -15.12 -11.11
C ALA A 61 16.19 -14.00 -12.14
N ALA A 62 17.03 -13.87 -13.18
CA ALA A 62 16.85 -12.81 -14.18
C ALA A 62 15.60 -12.99 -15.06
N PHE A 63 14.97 -14.16 -15.07
CA PHE A 63 13.73 -14.40 -15.81
C PHE A 63 12.58 -13.52 -15.31
N TYR A 64 12.55 -13.20 -14.01
CA TYR A 64 11.60 -12.24 -13.46
C TYR A 64 11.72 -10.83 -14.08
N ARG A 65 12.92 -10.43 -14.52
CA ARG A 65 13.11 -9.15 -15.21
C ARG A 65 12.48 -9.14 -16.60
N VAL A 66 12.52 -10.28 -17.29
CA VAL A 66 11.87 -10.44 -18.60
C VAL A 66 10.36 -10.37 -18.43
N LEU A 67 9.79 -11.14 -17.48
CA LEU A 67 8.36 -11.13 -17.19
C LEU A 67 7.85 -9.74 -16.73
N ALA A 68 8.61 -9.05 -15.87
CA ALA A 68 8.27 -7.69 -15.45
C ALA A 68 8.26 -6.72 -16.64
N LEU A 69 9.26 -6.82 -17.52
CA LEU A 69 9.31 -5.98 -18.73
C LEU A 69 8.21 -6.32 -19.72
N GLU A 70 7.83 -7.58 -19.88
CA GLU A 70 6.71 -7.95 -20.75
C GLU A 70 5.40 -7.28 -20.28
N GLN A 71 5.11 -7.26 -18.98
CA GLN A 71 3.93 -6.57 -18.44
C GLN A 71 4.03 -5.03 -18.48
N LEU A 72 5.24 -4.47 -18.35
CA LEU A 72 5.44 -3.03 -18.57
C LEU A 72 5.26 -2.69 -20.05
N ALA A 73 5.77 -3.53 -20.95
CA ALA A 73 5.64 -3.40 -22.40
C ALA A 73 4.17 -3.51 -22.83
N GLN A 74 3.36 -4.36 -22.19
CA GLN A 74 1.92 -4.42 -22.44
C GLN A 74 1.24 -3.05 -22.21
N ARG A 75 1.64 -2.33 -21.16
CA ARG A 75 1.15 -0.99 -20.83
C ARG A 75 1.70 0.07 -21.78
N GLU A 76 3.01 0.06 -22.02
CA GLU A 76 3.71 1.10 -22.78
C GLU A 76 3.43 1.03 -24.29
N PHE A 77 3.36 -0.18 -24.86
CA PHE A 77 3.18 -0.39 -26.30
C PHE A 77 1.73 -0.66 -26.71
N GLY A 78 0.76 -0.17 -25.92
CA GLY A 78 -0.64 -0.06 -26.32
C GLY A 78 -1.45 -1.36 -26.32
N THR A 79 -0.96 -2.43 -25.69
CA THR A 79 -1.69 -3.71 -25.63
C THR A 79 -2.99 -3.56 -24.86
N LEU A 80 -2.94 -2.87 -23.72
CA LEU A 80 -4.12 -2.65 -22.87
C LEU A 80 -5.08 -1.60 -23.45
N ALA A 81 -4.69 -0.88 -24.51
CA ALA A 81 -5.53 0.09 -25.22
C ALA A 81 -6.33 -0.53 -26.39
N PHE A 82 -6.28 -1.85 -26.54
CA PHE A 82 -7.07 -2.57 -27.54
C PHE A 82 -8.57 -2.35 -27.30
N THR A 83 -9.30 -2.00 -28.35
CA THR A 83 -10.77 -1.91 -28.34
C THR A 83 -11.36 -2.80 -29.42
N PHE A 84 -12.50 -3.43 -29.10
CA PHE A 84 -13.15 -4.29 -30.08
C PHE A 84 -13.68 -3.48 -31.29
N ASP A 85 -14.22 -2.29 -31.05
CA ASP A 85 -14.69 -1.40 -32.11
C ASP A 85 -13.54 -0.99 -33.05
N GLY A 86 -12.36 -0.65 -32.50
CA GLY A 86 -11.17 -0.36 -33.29
C GLY A 86 -10.68 -1.56 -34.11
N ALA A 87 -10.86 -2.77 -33.59
CA ALA A 87 -10.55 -3.99 -34.33
C ALA A 87 -11.53 -4.21 -35.50
N GLN A 88 -12.82 -3.93 -35.32
CA GLN A 88 -13.81 -4.04 -36.40
C GLN A 88 -13.55 -3.07 -37.56
N GLU A 89 -13.08 -1.86 -37.28
CA GLU A 89 -12.75 -0.88 -38.31
C GLU A 89 -11.56 -1.32 -39.18
N ARG A 90 -10.60 -2.01 -38.57
CA ARG A 90 -9.33 -2.39 -39.22
C ARG A 90 -9.32 -3.80 -39.79
N ILE A 91 -10.14 -4.69 -39.26
CA ILE A 91 -10.19 -6.11 -39.61
C ILE A 91 -11.58 -6.42 -40.21
N PRO A 92 -11.74 -6.36 -41.55
CA PRO A 92 -13.03 -6.55 -42.20
C PRO A 92 -13.60 -7.97 -42.05
N THR A 93 -12.77 -8.95 -41.70
CA THR A 93 -13.13 -10.35 -41.51
C THR A 93 -13.68 -10.65 -40.12
N LEU A 94 -13.60 -9.69 -39.17
CA LEU A 94 -14.06 -9.86 -37.80
C LEU A 94 -15.60 -9.90 -37.74
N ALA A 95 -16.15 -10.97 -37.16
CA ALA A 95 -17.59 -11.12 -37.02
C ALA A 95 -18.19 -10.09 -36.05
N THR A 96 -19.48 -9.77 -36.22
CA THR A 96 -20.23 -8.97 -35.24
C THR A 96 -20.30 -9.73 -33.91
N PRO A 97 -20.15 -9.03 -32.77
CA PRO A 97 -20.10 -9.67 -31.47
C PRO A 97 -21.43 -10.39 -31.18
N PRO A 98 -21.41 -11.57 -30.54
CA PRO A 98 -22.64 -12.27 -30.20
C PRO A 98 -23.49 -11.39 -29.26
N PRO A 99 -24.83 -11.44 -29.35
CA PRO A 99 -25.72 -10.57 -28.56
C PRO A 99 -25.60 -10.77 -27.03
N SER A 100 -24.96 -11.85 -26.59
CA SER A 100 -24.60 -12.10 -25.19
C SER A 100 -23.26 -11.46 -24.76
N ALA A 101 -22.35 -11.12 -25.68
CA ALA A 101 -21.08 -10.47 -25.38
C ALA A 101 -21.23 -8.97 -25.07
N THR A 102 -22.39 -8.38 -25.38
CA THR A 102 -22.79 -7.06 -24.89
C THR A 102 -23.21 -7.10 -23.41
N ALA A 103 -23.02 -8.23 -22.72
CA ALA A 103 -23.22 -8.34 -21.28
C ALA A 103 -22.16 -7.53 -20.54
N LEU A 104 -22.65 -6.53 -19.81
CA LEU A 104 -22.12 -5.60 -18.80
C LEU A 104 -20.84 -5.92 -17.98
N ARG A 105 -20.00 -6.92 -18.29
CA ARG A 105 -18.85 -7.34 -17.47
C ARG A 105 -17.64 -7.87 -18.24
N MET A 106 -17.66 -7.85 -19.56
CA MET A 106 -16.60 -8.44 -20.37
C MET A 106 -15.54 -7.43 -20.80
N SER A 107 -14.28 -7.87 -20.84
CA SER A 107 -13.18 -7.09 -21.44
C SER A 107 -13.28 -7.06 -22.97
N ASP A 108 -12.73 -6.02 -23.61
CA ASP A 108 -12.66 -5.93 -25.08
C ASP A 108 -11.92 -7.16 -25.69
N PHE A 109 -10.92 -7.71 -24.99
CA PHE A 109 -10.28 -8.97 -25.35
C PHE A 109 -11.21 -10.17 -25.25
N GLU A 110 -12.03 -10.29 -24.21
CA GLU A 110 -13.00 -11.39 -24.09
C GLU A 110 -14.05 -11.32 -25.20
N VAL A 111 -14.53 -10.11 -25.54
CA VAL A 111 -15.44 -9.90 -26.66
C VAL A 111 -14.77 -10.34 -27.97
N PHE A 112 -13.50 -9.99 -28.16
CA PHE A 112 -12.71 -10.46 -29.30
C PHE A 112 -12.57 -11.98 -29.33
N TYR A 113 -12.23 -12.64 -28.22
CA TYR A 113 -12.05 -14.09 -28.17
C TYR A 113 -13.37 -14.86 -28.38
N GLN A 114 -14.50 -14.32 -27.92
CA GLN A 114 -15.82 -14.91 -28.14
C GLN A 114 -16.37 -14.72 -29.56
N SER A 115 -15.66 -14.00 -30.44
CA SER A 115 -16.06 -13.85 -31.84
C SER A 115 -15.89 -15.14 -32.66
N VAL A 116 -15.15 -16.12 -32.14
CA VAL A 116 -14.87 -17.41 -32.80
C VAL A 116 -15.45 -18.61 -32.02
N SER A 117 -15.58 -19.75 -32.69
CA SER A 117 -16.14 -20.97 -32.09
C SER A 117 -15.30 -21.55 -30.94
N HIS A 118 -13.97 -21.36 -30.95
CA HIS A 118 -13.05 -21.86 -29.91
C HIS A 118 -12.19 -20.71 -29.33
N PRO A 119 -12.70 -19.94 -28.34
CA PRO A 119 -12.03 -18.77 -27.78
C PRO A 119 -10.63 -19.04 -27.22
N GLY A 120 -10.42 -20.17 -26.52
CA GLY A 120 -9.14 -20.50 -25.90
C GLY A 120 -7.99 -20.71 -26.89
N VAL A 121 -8.29 -21.17 -28.11
CA VAL A 121 -7.27 -21.31 -29.18
C VAL A 121 -6.88 -19.94 -29.70
N LEU A 122 -7.85 -19.06 -29.96
CA LEU A 122 -7.59 -17.70 -30.40
C LEU A 122 -6.80 -16.90 -29.35
N GLN A 123 -7.15 -17.04 -28.07
CA GLN A 123 -6.42 -16.42 -26.95
C GLN A 123 -4.95 -16.85 -26.92
N ARG A 124 -4.65 -18.15 -27.07
CA ARG A 124 -3.27 -18.66 -27.15
C ARG A 124 -2.50 -18.13 -28.37
N CYS A 125 -3.15 -18.09 -29.53
CA CYS A 125 -2.56 -17.51 -30.74
C CYS A 125 -2.25 -16.02 -30.54
N PHE A 126 -3.18 -15.28 -29.95
CA PHE A 126 -3.02 -13.87 -29.63
C PHE A 126 -1.82 -13.63 -28.72
N PHE A 127 -1.70 -14.32 -27.58
CA PHE A 127 -0.56 -14.14 -26.68
C PHE A 127 0.78 -14.49 -27.31
N SER A 128 0.81 -15.46 -28.22
CA SER A 128 2.03 -15.82 -28.94
C SER A 128 2.45 -14.72 -29.91
N CYS A 129 1.52 -14.22 -30.73
CA CYS A 129 1.76 -13.10 -31.63
C CYS A 129 2.10 -11.81 -30.86
N GLU A 130 1.43 -11.58 -29.74
CA GLU A 130 1.65 -10.41 -28.91
C GLU A 130 3.02 -10.43 -28.26
N ARG A 131 3.48 -11.59 -27.78
CA ARG A 131 4.86 -11.76 -27.32
C ARG A 131 5.86 -11.42 -28.44
N ALA A 132 5.63 -11.88 -29.67
CA ALA A 132 6.53 -11.56 -30.79
C ALA A 132 6.63 -10.04 -31.04
N ARG A 133 5.50 -9.33 -30.99
CA ARG A 133 5.44 -7.87 -31.12
C ARG A 133 6.17 -7.18 -29.97
N LEU A 134 5.85 -7.55 -28.73
CA LEU A 134 6.47 -6.99 -27.53
C LEU A 134 7.97 -7.28 -27.46
N ASP A 135 8.42 -8.45 -27.88
CA ASP A 135 9.85 -8.81 -27.93
C ASP A 135 10.62 -7.96 -28.95
N ALA A 136 10.02 -7.66 -30.09
CA ALA A 136 10.60 -6.76 -31.09
C ALA A 136 10.72 -5.33 -30.53
N GLN A 137 9.67 -4.82 -29.89
CA GLN A 137 9.66 -3.50 -29.23
C GLN A 137 10.68 -3.43 -28.08
N LEU A 138 10.67 -4.40 -27.17
CA LEU A 138 11.61 -4.51 -26.04
C LEU A 138 13.05 -4.62 -26.52
N SER A 139 13.32 -5.42 -27.55
CA SER A 139 14.66 -5.58 -28.12
C SER A 139 15.17 -4.28 -28.75
N TYR A 140 14.28 -3.43 -29.26
CA TYR A 140 14.61 -2.15 -29.86
C TYR A 140 14.84 -1.07 -28.78
N HIS A 141 13.88 -0.88 -27.87
CA HIS A 141 13.92 0.14 -26.82
C HIS A 141 14.90 -0.18 -25.68
N TYR A 142 15.08 -1.47 -25.35
CA TYR A 142 15.91 -1.92 -24.24
C TYR A 142 16.95 -2.97 -24.68
N PRO A 143 17.99 -2.62 -25.45
CA PRO A 143 18.96 -3.59 -25.98
C PRO A 143 19.65 -4.48 -24.93
N GLY A 144 19.74 -4.01 -23.68
CA GLY A 144 20.31 -4.77 -22.56
C GLY A 144 19.51 -6.02 -22.16
N ILE A 145 18.22 -6.12 -22.54
CA ILE A 145 17.36 -7.25 -22.18
C ILE A 145 17.57 -8.49 -23.07
N ARG A 146 18.11 -8.29 -24.29
CA ARG A 146 18.23 -9.34 -25.34
C ARG A 146 18.91 -10.62 -24.87
N GLY A 147 19.92 -10.50 -24.00
CA GLY A 147 20.62 -11.66 -23.43
C GLY A 147 19.74 -12.47 -22.47
N TYR A 148 18.96 -11.79 -21.63
CA TYR A 148 18.03 -12.41 -20.70
C TYR A 148 16.82 -13.00 -21.40
N GLN A 149 16.26 -12.29 -22.39
CA GLN A 149 15.20 -12.78 -23.28
C GLN A 149 15.62 -14.08 -23.96
N ARG A 150 16.79 -14.11 -24.61
CA ARG A 150 17.29 -15.33 -25.28
C ARG A 150 17.40 -16.51 -24.32
N ALA A 151 17.93 -16.29 -23.11
CA ALA A 151 18.05 -17.34 -22.10
C ALA A 151 16.67 -17.81 -21.60
N TYR A 152 15.71 -16.88 -21.46
CA TYR A 152 14.34 -17.18 -21.06
C TYR A 152 13.60 -17.96 -22.15
N HIS A 153 13.73 -17.56 -23.41
CA HIS A 153 13.12 -18.26 -24.55
C HIS A 153 13.67 -19.67 -24.70
N GLN A 154 14.97 -19.86 -24.53
CA GLN A 154 15.59 -21.19 -24.52
C GLN A 154 15.04 -22.06 -23.39
N HIS A 155 14.77 -21.48 -22.22
CA HIS A 155 14.15 -22.20 -21.11
C HIS A 155 12.71 -22.61 -21.43
N LEU A 156 11.88 -21.68 -21.93
CA LEU A 156 10.50 -21.97 -22.33
C LEU A 156 10.43 -23.02 -23.44
N LEU A 157 11.28 -22.89 -24.45
CA LEU A 157 11.34 -23.82 -25.59
C LEU A 157 11.74 -25.23 -25.14
N ALA A 158 12.60 -25.36 -24.12
CA ALA A 158 12.99 -26.65 -23.58
C ALA A 158 11.86 -27.35 -22.78
N THR A 159 10.87 -26.59 -22.31
CA THR A 159 9.71 -27.11 -21.57
C THR A 159 8.46 -27.27 -22.44
N LEU A 160 8.43 -26.61 -23.61
CA LEU A 160 7.29 -26.61 -24.51
C LEU A 160 7.23 -27.90 -25.33
N ASP A 161 6.08 -28.56 -25.33
CA ASP A 161 5.81 -29.71 -26.19
C ASP A 161 5.29 -29.23 -27.56
N TRP A 162 6.19 -29.16 -28.55
CA TRP A 162 5.90 -28.69 -29.90
C TRP A 162 6.44 -29.65 -30.97
N HIS A 163 5.76 -29.67 -32.10
CA HIS A 163 6.03 -30.59 -33.20
C HIS A 163 6.09 -29.84 -34.53
N ASP A 164 7.02 -30.21 -35.40
CA ASP A 164 7.21 -29.57 -36.71
C ASP A 164 6.06 -29.88 -37.69
N GLU A 165 5.44 -31.05 -37.54
CA GLU A 165 4.20 -31.43 -38.22
C GLU A 165 3.08 -31.53 -37.17
N PRO A 166 2.28 -30.46 -36.98
CA PRO A 166 1.23 -30.45 -35.98
C PRO A 166 0.05 -31.32 -36.40
N ALA A 167 -0.40 -32.20 -35.50
CA ALA A 167 -1.54 -33.09 -35.69
C ALA A 167 -2.84 -32.57 -35.05
N SER A 168 -2.74 -31.53 -34.23
CA SER A 168 -3.86 -30.93 -33.50
C SER A 168 -3.83 -29.40 -33.51
N ALA A 169 -4.97 -28.75 -33.26
CA ALA A 169 -5.04 -27.29 -33.15
C ALA A 169 -4.15 -26.73 -32.02
N LEU A 170 -3.98 -27.49 -30.94
CA LEU A 170 -3.09 -27.13 -29.84
C LEU A 170 -1.62 -27.20 -30.26
N GLU A 171 -1.22 -28.23 -31.02
CA GLU A 171 0.12 -28.32 -31.58
C GLU A 171 0.42 -27.19 -32.56
N VAL A 172 -0.54 -26.78 -33.40
CA VAL A 172 -0.37 -25.60 -34.27
C VAL A 172 -0.06 -24.34 -33.44
N ALA A 173 -0.81 -24.12 -32.35
CA ALA A 173 -0.58 -22.99 -31.45
C ALA A 173 0.76 -23.09 -30.69
N ASN A 174 1.16 -24.30 -30.25
CA ASN A 174 2.45 -24.52 -29.61
C ASN A 174 3.62 -24.31 -30.59
N THR A 175 3.46 -24.72 -31.86
CA THR A 175 4.46 -24.52 -32.92
C THR A 175 4.60 -23.03 -33.27
N LEU A 176 3.49 -22.28 -33.33
CA LEU A 176 3.54 -20.82 -33.40
C LEU A 176 4.37 -20.24 -32.24
N HIS A 177 4.06 -20.64 -31.00
CA HIS A 177 4.78 -20.16 -29.83
C HIS A 177 6.27 -20.53 -29.90
N ALA A 178 6.61 -21.75 -30.34
CA ALA A 178 7.99 -22.19 -30.53
C ALA A 178 8.76 -21.29 -31.51
N TYR A 179 8.14 -20.87 -32.62
CA TYR A 179 8.76 -19.95 -33.59
C TYR A 179 8.98 -18.57 -33.01
N VAL A 180 8.04 -18.04 -32.22
CA VAL A 180 8.22 -16.79 -31.48
C VAL A 180 9.40 -16.88 -30.49
N LEU A 181 9.58 -18.03 -29.84
CA LEU A 181 10.72 -18.29 -28.97
C LEU A 181 12.05 -18.53 -29.71
N GLY A 182 12.03 -18.60 -31.06
CA GLY A 182 13.22 -18.75 -31.90
C GLY A 182 13.59 -20.19 -32.27
N ALA A 183 12.63 -21.12 -32.25
CA ALA A 183 12.80 -22.44 -32.84
C ALA A 183 13.09 -22.35 -34.34
N GLN A 184 13.81 -23.33 -34.88
CA GLN A 184 14.04 -23.41 -36.33
C GLN A 184 12.78 -23.93 -37.02
N PRO A 185 12.27 -23.24 -38.06
CA PRO A 185 11.10 -23.68 -38.79
C PRO A 185 11.41 -24.91 -39.65
N GLY A 186 10.45 -25.83 -39.76
CA GLY A 186 10.51 -26.89 -40.77
C GLY A 186 10.02 -26.45 -42.14
N ASP A 187 10.05 -27.39 -43.07
CA ASP A 187 9.73 -27.18 -44.50
C ASP A 187 8.22 -27.37 -44.83
N SER A 188 7.35 -27.55 -43.83
CA SER A 188 5.91 -27.75 -44.05
C SER A 188 5.20 -26.46 -44.47
N ASP A 189 4.12 -26.57 -45.27
CA ASP A 189 3.32 -25.40 -45.70
C ASP A 189 2.74 -24.63 -44.49
N THR A 190 2.31 -25.36 -43.46
CA THR A 190 1.84 -24.77 -42.20
C THR A 190 2.97 -24.03 -41.48
N SER A 191 4.18 -24.60 -41.41
CA SER A 191 5.35 -23.96 -40.80
C SER A 191 5.73 -22.66 -41.49
N VAL A 192 5.72 -22.64 -42.83
CA VAL A 192 5.99 -21.43 -43.62
C VAL A 192 4.95 -20.34 -43.35
N ARG A 193 3.66 -20.68 -43.36
CA ARG A 193 2.58 -19.72 -43.09
C ARG A 193 2.62 -19.18 -41.67
N LEU A 194 2.94 -20.01 -40.67
CA LEU A 194 3.12 -19.55 -39.29
C LEU A 194 4.30 -18.58 -39.15
N LEU A 195 5.41 -18.85 -39.85
CA LEU A 195 6.56 -17.93 -39.85
C LEU A 195 6.22 -16.59 -40.48
N GLU A 196 5.48 -16.58 -41.60
CA GLU A 196 5.01 -15.34 -42.23
C GLU A 196 4.11 -14.51 -41.29
N ILE A 197 3.28 -15.17 -40.46
CA ILE A 197 2.46 -14.53 -39.44
C ILE A 197 3.34 -13.89 -38.36
N VAL A 198 4.32 -14.63 -37.83
CA VAL A 198 5.26 -14.13 -36.81
C VAL A 198 6.06 -12.93 -37.33
N ASP A 199 6.62 -13.02 -38.54
CA ASP A 199 7.44 -11.96 -39.15
C ASP A 199 6.63 -10.66 -39.36
N ARG A 200 5.32 -10.76 -39.60
CA ARG A 200 4.44 -9.61 -39.77
C ARG A 200 4.28 -8.79 -38.49
N VAL A 201 4.30 -9.43 -37.32
CA VAL A 201 4.11 -8.78 -36.02
C VAL A 201 5.43 -8.52 -35.29
N ALA A 202 6.50 -9.24 -35.63
CA ALA A 202 7.83 -9.11 -35.03
C ALA A 202 8.61 -7.87 -35.52
N ASN A 203 7.98 -6.69 -35.51
CA ASN A 203 8.62 -5.42 -35.87
C ASN A 203 8.11 -4.25 -35.00
N THR A 204 8.83 -3.13 -35.04
CA THR A 204 8.54 -1.97 -34.18
C THR A 204 7.40 -1.08 -34.68
N MET A 205 6.89 -1.32 -35.89
CA MET A 205 5.78 -0.55 -36.47
C MET A 205 4.43 -1.24 -36.27
N ALA A 206 4.42 -2.51 -35.89
CA ALA A 206 3.22 -3.28 -35.64
C ALA A 206 2.52 -2.82 -34.36
N ASP A 207 1.20 -2.73 -34.42
CA ASP A 207 0.35 -2.44 -33.27
C ASP A 207 -0.45 -3.65 -32.80
N VAL A 208 -1.25 -3.47 -31.75
CA VAL A 208 -2.06 -4.55 -31.17
C VAL A 208 -3.14 -5.07 -32.13
N TYR A 209 -3.57 -4.27 -33.10
CA TYR A 209 -4.56 -4.68 -34.10
C TYR A 209 -3.91 -5.56 -35.18
N ASP A 210 -2.64 -5.30 -35.53
CA ASP A 210 -1.85 -6.22 -36.35
C ASP A 210 -1.67 -7.58 -35.65
N THR A 211 -1.45 -7.58 -34.33
CA THR A 211 -1.46 -8.81 -33.50
C THR A 211 -2.81 -9.52 -33.58
N ALA A 212 -3.92 -8.80 -33.44
CA ALA A 212 -5.26 -9.37 -33.47
C ALA A 212 -5.56 -10.03 -34.84
N GLN A 213 -5.15 -9.39 -35.94
CA GLN A 213 -5.26 -9.97 -37.28
C GLN A 213 -4.37 -11.21 -37.44
N ALA A 214 -3.11 -11.15 -37.00
CA ALA A 214 -2.19 -12.30 -37.01
C ALA A 214 -2.74 -13.49 -36.21
N ALA A 215 -3.40 -13.23 -35.08
CA ALA A 215 -4.04 -14.24 -34.26
C ALA A 215 -5.22 -14.92 -34.98
N LEU A 216 -6.03 -14.16 -35.72
CA LEU A 216 -7.12 -14.69 -36.55
C LEU A 216 -6.58 -15.53 -37.72
N ASP A 217 -5.55 -15.05 -38.42
CA ASP A 217 -4.91 -15.80 -39.50
C ASP A 217 -4.35 -17.15 -38.98
N CYS A 218 -3.79 -17.16 -37.77
CA CYS A 218 -3.36 -18.39 -37.13
C CYS A 218 -4.53 -19.29 -36.71
N TYR A 219 -5.63 -18.71 -36.23
CA TYR A 219 -6.85 -19.46 -35.90
C TYR A 219 -7.45 -20.14 -37.14
N GLU A 220 -7.41 -19.49 -38.31
CA GLU A 220 -7.80 -20.11 -39.59
C GLU A 220 -6.93 -21.33 -39.92
N LEU A 221 -5.62 -21.30 -39.62
CA LEU A 221 -4.74 -22.45 -39.76
C LEU A 221 -5.07 -23.60 -38.81
N CYS A 222 -5.61 -23.30 -37.62
CA CYS A 222 -6.08 -24.29 -36.67
C CYS A 222 -7.42 -24.92 -37.08
N THR A 223 -8.24 -24.23 -37.86
CA THR A 223 -9.62 -24.62 -38.22
C THR A 223 -9.75 -26.03 -38.80
N PRO A 224 -8.88 -26.51 -39.70
CA PRO A 224 -8.94 -27.88 -40.22
C PRO A 224 -8.79 -28.98 -39.14
N TYR A 225 -8.17 -28.65 -38.00
CA TYR A 225 -7.91 -29.57 -36.90
C TYR A 225 -8.97 -29.47 -35.78
N LEU A 226 -9.86 -28.48 -35.85
CA LEU A 226 -10.97 -28.29 -34.91
C LEU A 226 -12.16 -29.16 -35.37
N VAL A 227 -12.16 -30.43 -34.98
CA VAL A 227 -13.26 -31.36 -35.30
C VAL A 227 -14.43 -31.16 -34.34
N ASP A 228 -15.63 -30.95 -34.87
CA ASP A 228 -16.91 -30.91 -34.15
C ASP A 228 -17.17 -32.26 -33.44
N GLY A 229 -16.64 -32.46 -32.23
CA GLY A 229 -16.97 -33.62 -31.39
C GLY A 229 -15.85 -34.18 -30.51
N ILE A 230 -14.60 -33.71 -30.64
CA ILE A 230 -13.54 -34.04 -29.68
C ILE A 230 -13.27 -32.78 -28.83
N THR A 231 -14.04 -32.66 -27.76
CA THR A 231 -13.77 -31.80 -26.60
C THR A 231 -12.56 -32.32 -25.80
N GLU A 232 -11.42 -32.56 -26.45
CA GLU A 232 -10.16 -32.79 -25.73
C GLU A 232 -9.53 -31.48 -25.24
N LEU A 233 -10.01 -30.32 -25.69
CA LEU A 233 -9.85 -29.06 -24.97
C LEU A 233 -10.83 -29.01 -23.80
N SER A 234 -10.75 -30.00 -22.92
CA SER A 234 -11.51 -29.98 -21.68
C SER A 234 -11.08 -28.75 -20.88
N ALA A 235 -12.08 -28.05 -20.39
CA ALA A 235 -12.02 -26.79 -19.68
C ALA A 235 -11.10 -26.67 -18.43
N PRO A 236 -10.54 -27.72 -17.77
CA PRO A 236 -9.72 -27.49 -16.58
C PRO A 236 -8.43 -26.69 -16.84
N GLU A 237 -7.81 -26.83 -18.01
CA GLU A 237 -6.56 -26.11 -18.35
C GLU A 237 -6.81 -24.69 -18.89
N LEU A 238 -8.07 -24.34 -19.19
CA LEU A 238 -8.50 -23.03 -19.68
C LEU A 238 -9.20 -22.20 -18.58
N ASP A 239 -9.87 -22.83 -17.62
CA ASP A 239 -10.42 -22.17 -16.41
C ASP A 239 -9.31 -21.78 -15.40
N GLU A 240 -8.09 -22.32 -15.51
CA GLU A 240 -6.92 -21.92 -14.71
C GLU A 240 -6.19 -20.68 -15.28
N LEU A 241 -6.60 -20.18 -16.45
CA LEU A 241 -6.12 -18.93 -17.04
C LEU A 241 -7.06 -17.78 -16.66
N ASP A 242 -7.17 -17.51 -15.36
CA ASP A 242 -7.60 -16.19 -14.90
C ASP A 242 -6.44 -15.22 -15.23
N ASP A 243 -6.31 -14.89 -16.51
CA ASP A 243 -5.20 -14.13 -17.05
C ASP A 243 -5.33 -12.65 -16.63
N PRO A 244 -4.33 -12.09 -15.92
CA PRO A 244 -4.37 -10.70 -15.48
C PRO A 244 -4.60 -9.68 -16.59
N THR A 245 -4.23 -9.98 -17.84
CA THR A 245 -4.34 -9.04 -18.97
C THR A 245 -5.77 -8.54 -19.18
N HIS A 246 -6.77 -9.39 -18.99
CA HIS A 246 -8.19 -9.02 -19.13
C HIS A 246 -8.63 -7.97 -18.10
N TRP A 247 -8.20 -8.15 -16.86
CA TRP A 247 -8.51 -7.24 -15.76
C TRP A 247 -7.67 -5.96 -15.83
N LEU A 248 -6.41 -6.07 -16.26
CA LEU A 248 -5.54 -4.92 -16.53
C LEU A 248 -6.08 -4.06 -17.69
N GLN A 249 -6.69 -4.66 -18.71
CA GLN A 249 -7.37 -3.92 -19.78
C GLN A 249 -8.61 -3.21 -19.25
N ARG A 250 -9.46 -3.90 -18.49
CA ARG A 250 -10.64 -3.27 -17.87
C ARG A 250 -10.26 -2.10 -16.97
N GLU A 251 -9.18 -2.25 -16.20
CA GLU A 251 -8.61 -1.19 -15.40
C GLU A 251 -8.13 0.00 -16.26
N ALA A 252 -7.34 -0.25 -17.31
CA ALA A 252 -6.87 0.81 -18.21
C ALA A 252 -8.04 1.60 -18.84
N ARG A 253 -9.18 0.94 -19.08
CA ARG A 253 -10.39 1.55 -19.65
C ARG A 253 -11.20 2.38 -18.64
N LEU A 254 -10.97 2.22 -17.33
CA LEU A 254 -11.65 3.05 -16.33
C LEU A 254 -11.23 4.52 -16.44
N GLU A 255 -9.98 4.80 -16.82
CA GLU A 255 -9.51 6.17 -17.09
C GLU A 255 -10.26 6.77 -18.29
N ASP A 256 -10.36 6.04 -19.41
CA ASP A 256 -11.14 6.46 -20.59
C ASP A 256 -12.60 6.74 -20.23
N TRP A 257 -13.26 5.83 -19.48
CA TRP A 257 -14.65 6.00 -19.09
C TRP A 257 -14.87 7.15 -18.11
N GLN A 258 -13.89 7.46 -17.26
CA GLN A 258 -13.91 8.66 -16.42
C GLN A 258 -13.82 9.94 -17.26
N GLU A 259 -12.97 9.97 -18.29
CA GLU A 259 -12.89 11.09 -19.21
C GLU A 259 -14.17 11.27 -20.02
N ASP A 260 -14.76 10.17 -20.51
CA ASP A 260 -16.06 10.18 -21.19
C ASP A 260 -17.17 10.74 -20.28
N LEU A 261 -17.19 10.33 -19.01
CA LEU A 261 -18.15 10.85 -18.03
C LEU A 261 -17.96 12.35 -17.80
N LYS A 262 -16.71 12.81 -17.67
CA LYS A 262 -16.40 14.25 -17.56
C LYS A 262 -16.82 15.02 -18.82
N ALA A 263 -16.64 14.44 -20.00
CA ALA A 263 -17.08 15.04 -21.26
C ALA A 263 -18.61 15.12 -21.35
N MET A 264 -19.34 14.09 -20.91
CA MET A 264 -20.79 14.11 -20.79
C MET A 264 -21.27 15.17 -19.78
N ASP A 265 -20.62 15.27 -18.62
CA ASP A 265 -20.93 16.30 -17.61
C ASP A 265 -20.69 17.71 -18.17
N ALA A 266 -19.60 17.92 -18.91
CA ALA A 266 -19.30 19.19 -19.58
C ALA A 266 -20.32 19.52 -20.70
N ALA A 267 -20.71 18.55 -21.52
CA ALA A 267 -21.72 18.72 -22.56
C ALA A 267 -23.09 19.04 -21.96
N MET A 268 -23.48 18.36 -20.89
CA MET A 268 -24.72 18.63 -20.16
C MET A 268 -24.74 20.03 -19.56
N LEU A 269 -23.62 20.48 -18.97
CA LEU A 269 -23.48 21.83 -18.42
C LEU A 269 -23.57 22.91 -19.53
N GLN A 270 -22.98 22.65 -20.70
CA GLN A 270 -23.07 23.54 -21.86
C GLN A 270 -24.51 23.68 -22.36
N VAL A 271 -25.27 22.59 -22.46
CA VAL A 271 -26.69 22.62 -22.85
C VAL A 271 -27.53 23.37 -21.80
N GLN A 272 -27.28 23.16 -20.51
CA GLN A 272 -27.98 23.88 -19.44
C GLN A 272 -27.72 25.39 -19.46
N MET A 273 -26.48 25.82 -19.74
CA MET A 273 -26.14 27.24 -19.88
C MET A 273 -26.83 27.91 -21.07
N LEU A 274 -26.90 27.22 -22.22
CA LEU A 274 -27.62 27.71 -23.41
C LEU A 274 -29.12 27.90 -23.15
N GLN A 275 -29.75 26.98 -22.41
CA GLN A 275 -31.16 27.12 -22.00
C GLN A 275 -31.37 28.21 -20.93
N GLY A 276 -30.40 28.41 -20.03
CA GLY A 276 -30.42 29.48 -19.03
C GLY A 276 -30.36 30.87 -19.65
N ASP A 277 -29.54 31.05 -20.70
CA ASP A 277 -29.46 32.30 -21.45
C ASP A 277 -30.74 32.56 -22.28
N GLU A 278 -31.39 31.53 -22.82
CA GLU A 278 -32.71 31.69 -23.47
C GLU A 278 -33.83 32.03 -22.47
N ALA A 279 -33.79 31.49 -21.25
CA ALA A 279 -34.72 31.83 -20.18
C ALA A 279 -34.50 33.28 -19.69
N ALA A 280 -33.26 33.76 -19.67
CA ALA A 280 -32.92 35.16 -19.41
C ALA A 280 -33.36 36.09 -20.56
N ALA A 281 -33.21 35.66 -21.82
CA ALA A 281 -33.62 36.42 -23.01
C ALA A 281 -35.14 36.51 -23.18
N LYS A 282 -35.92 35.51 -22.71
CA LYS A 282 -37.39 35.55 -22.70
C LYS A 282 -38.00 36.60 -21.75
N ASN A 283 -37.21 37.23 -20.89
CA ASN A 283 -37.66 38.36 -20.06
C ASN A 283 -37.56 39.73 -20.77
N VAL A 284 -37.19 39.76 -22.05
CA VAL A 284 -37.24 40.96 -22.89
C VAL A 284 -38.26 40.71 -24.00
N GLU A 285 -39.48 41.24 -23.83
CA GLU A 285 -40.52 41.18 -24.86
C GLU A 285 -40.07 41.92 -26.13
N GLY A 286 -40.08 41.22 -27.28
CA GLY A 286 -40.23 41.88 -28.57
C GLY A 286 -39.54 41.22 -29.77
N MET A 287 -40.39 40.70 -30.66
CA MET A 287 -40.18 40.45 -32.10
C MET A 287 -39.64 39.09 -32.57
N ALA A 288 -40.44 38.54 -33.50
CA ALA A 288 -40.34 37.27 -34.17
C ALA A 288 -39.33 37.27 -35.33
N ASP A 289 -38.66 36.15 -35.54
CA ASP A 289 -38.71 35.46 -36.84
C ASP A 289 -38.43 33.96 -36.64
N GLY A 290 -39.13 33.13 -37.40
CA GLY A 290 -39.08 31.68 -37.28
C GLY A 290 -37.90 31.10 -38.07
N GLU A 291 -36.88 30.64 -37.35
CA GLU A 291 -35.98 29.61 -37.85
C GLU A 291 -36.27 28.28 -37.16
N ILE A 292 -36.37 27.24 -37.97
CA ILE A 292 -36.71 25.89 -37.60
C ILE A 292 -35.60 25.33 -36.70
N ARG A 293 -36.00 24.86 -35.52
CA ARG A 293 -35.17 24.22 -34.49
C ARG A 293 -34.42 23.00 -35.06
N PRO A 294 -33.10 22.89 -34.90
CA PRO A 294 -32.44 21.59 -34.76
C PRO A 294 -32.83 21.00 -33.40
N ASP A 295 -33.12 19.71 -33.41
CA ASP A 295 -33.71 18.88 -32.35
C ASP A 295 -33.50 19.34 -30.89
N ASP A 296 -34.61 19.38 -30.14
CA ASP A 296 -34.61 19.42 -28.67
C ASP A 296 -33.76 18.23 -28.18
N VAL A 297 -32.47 18.46 -27.88
CA VAL A 297 -31.62 17.47 -27.21
C VAL A 297 -32.25 17.24 -25.85
N ASP A 298 -32.94 16.10 -25.72
CA ASP A 298 -33.69 15.77 -24.51
C ASP A 298 -32.69 15.61 -23.35
N LEU A 299 -32.56 16.67 -22.53
CA LEU A 299 -31.72 16.70 -21.33
C LEU A 299 -31.96 15.46 -20.45
N LYS A 300 -33.17 14.91 -20.48
CA LYS A 300 -33.52 13.71 -19.73
C LYS A 300 -32.86 12.45 -20.30
N THR A 301 -32.74 12.35 -21.62
CA THR A 301 -32.04 11.24 -22.29
C THR A 301 -30.54 11.32 -22.00
N MET A 302 -29.94 12.50 -22.09
CA MET A 302 -28.52 12.69 -21.74
C MET A 302 -28.24 12.45 -20.25
N GLN A 303 -29.14 12.86 -19.35
CA GLN A 303 -29.04 12.55 -17.93
C GLN A 303 -29.13 11.04 -17.67
N ASN A 304 -30.06 10.35 -18.34
CA ASN A 304 -30.17 8.89 -18.22
C ASN A 304 -28.90 8.19 -18.75
N GLU A 305 -28.36 8.62 -19.89
CA GLU A 305 -27.11 8.08 -20.45
C GLU A 305 -25.92 8.31 -19.50
N ARG A 306 -25.81 9.51 -18.94
CA ARG A 306 -24.81 9.87 -17.94
C ARG A 306 -24.96 9.06 -16.65
N ASP A 307 -26.17 8.88 -16.13
CA ASP A 307 -26.42 8.09 -14.92
C ASP A 307 -26.16 6.60 -15.14
N ILE A 308 -26.46 6.07 -16.33
CA ILE A 308 -26.12 4.70 -16.72
C ILE A 308 -24.60 4.54 -16.80
N ALA A 309 -23.89 5.50 -17.42
CA ALA A 309 -22.44 5.50 -17.53
C ALA A 309 -21.76 5.62 -16.14
N ALA A 310 -22.25 6.50 -15.26
CA ALA A 310 -21.75 6.67 -13.90
C ALA A 310 -21.90 5.39 -13.07
N ARG A 311 -23.09 4.76 -13.11
CA ARG A 311 -23.32 3.47 -12.42
C ARG A 311 -22.45 2.36 -12.98
N ARG A 312 -22.24 2.33 -14.30
CA ARG A 312 -21.35 1.36 -14.94
C ARG A 312 -19.92 1.55 -14.45
N LEU A 313 -19.42 2.78 -14.43
CA LEU A 313 -18.08 3.11 -13.98
C LEU A 313 -17.86 2.68 -12.52
N ASP A 314 -18.81 2.99 -11.64
CA ASP A 314 -18.77 2.62 -10.22
C ASP A 314 -18.75 1.09 -10.02
N MET A 315 -19.64 0.37 -10.72
CA MET A 315 -19.69 -1.09 -10.67
C MET A 315 -18.41 -1.75 -11.21
N GLU A 316 -17.88 -1.26 -12.33
CA GLU A 316 -16.64 -1.77 -12.93
C GLU A 316 -15.42 -1.48 -12.05
N ARG A 317 -15.34 -0.29 -11.46
CA ARG A 317 -14.32 0.06 -10.47
C ARG A 317 -14.35 -0.89 -9.28
N SER A 318 -15.54 -1.18 -8.74
CA SER A 318 -15.71 -2.13 -7.64
C SER A 318 -15.24 -3.54 -8.03
N ALA A 319 -15.57 -4.00 -9.24
CA ALA A 319 -15.15 -5.31 -9.73
C ALA A 319 -13.62 -5.40 -9.94
N VAL A 320 -13.01 -4.39 -10.53
CA VAL A 320 -11.56 -4.31 -10.74
C VAL A 320 -10.82 -4.27 -9.39
N GLN A 321 -11.33 -3.51 -8.44
CA GLN A 321 -10.77 -3.43 -7.08
C GLN A 321 -10.90 -4.76 -6.31
N ASP A 322 -11.97 -5.53 -6.51
CA ASP A 322 -12.12 -6.87 -5.92
C ASP A 322 -11.07 -7.85 -6.48
N ALA A 323 -10.79 -7.78 -7.79
CA ALA A 323 -9.83 -8.66 -8.46
C ALA A 323 -8.34 -8.26 -8.26
N LEU A 324 -8.00 -6.97 -8.39
CA LEU A 324 -6.61 -6.46 -8.31
C LEU A 324 -6.22 -5.94 -6.92
N GLY A 325 -7.21 -5.72 -6.04
CA GLY A 325 -7.08 -5.11 -4.73
C GLY A 325 -7.18 -3.58 -4.76
N LYS A 326 -7.15 -2.95 -3.57
CA LYS A 326 -7.03 -1.49 -3.46
C LYS A 326 -5.66 -1.03 -3.97
N ALA A 327 -5.62 0.10 -4.68
CA ALA A 327 -4.35 0.74 -5.01
C ALA A 327 -3.78 1.42 -3.77
N GLN A 328 -2.50 1.20 -3.55
CA GLN A 328 -1.67 1.99 -2.67
C GLN A 328 -0.80 2.84 -3.57
N LEU A 329 -1.43 3.89 -4.14
CA LEU A 329 -0.70 4.87 -4.92
C LEU A 329 0.44 5.40 -4.05
N GLU A 330 1.64 5.42 -4.62
CA GLU A 330 2.87 5.97 -4.01
C GLU A 330 3.43 5.26 -2.75
N ALA A 331 2.67 4.38 -2.09
CA ALA A 331 3.17 3.73 -0.88
C ALA A 331 4.24 2.69 -1.22
N ARG A 332 5.40 2.73 -0.53
CA ARG A 332 6.48 1.74 -0.75
C ARG A 332 6.23 0.49 0.07
N SER A 333 6.42 -0.68 -0.53
CA SER A 333 6.23 -1.96 0.16
C SER A 333 7.56 -2.55 0.67
N TYR A 334 7.51 -3.14 1.86
CA TYR A 334 8.64 -3.77 2.55
C TYR A 334 8.22 -5.13 3.08
N ARG A 335 9.15 -6.10 3.05
CA ARG A 335 8.93 -7.43 3.62
C ARG A 335 9.65 -7.57 4.95
N TYR A 336 8.96 -8.14 5.93
CA TYR A 336 9.51 -8.44 7.26
C TYR A 336 9.28 -9.90 7.63
N ASP A 337 10.21 -10.43 8.42
CA ASP A 337 10.09 -11.77 8.99
C ASP A 337 9.06 -11.73 10.13
N GLU A 338 8.31 -12.81 10.28
CA GLU A 338 7.41 -13.04 11.42
C GLU A 338 7.97 -14.17 12.29
N TRP A 339 7.85 -14.03 13.61
CA TRP A 339 8.24 -15.08 14.53
C TRP A 339 7.09 -16.07 14.76
N ASP A 340 7.27 -17.32 14.33
CA ASP A 340 6.35 -18.41 14.64
C ASP A 340 6.69 -18.96 16.02
N HIS A 341 5.88 -18.58 17.02
CA HIS A 341 6.03 -19.04 18.41
C HIS A 341 5.82 -20.55 18.54
N THR A 342 4.91 -21.14 17.77
CA THR A 342 4.56 -22.56 17.87
C THR A 342 5.72 -23.43 17.37
N GLN A 343 6.39 -22.99 16.31
CA GLN A 343 7.52 -23.73 15.70
C GLN A 343 8.89 -23.20 16.15
N GLN A 344 8.95 -22.13 16.94
CA GLN A 344 10.17 -21.47 17.42
C GLN A 344 11.14 -21.14 16.27
N ARG A 345 10.60 -20.60 15.16
CA ARG A 345 11.40 -20.24 13.98
C ARG A 345 10.87 -18.97 13.33
N TYR A 346 11.73 -18.32 12.56
CA TYR A 346 11.32 -17.21 11.70
C TYR A 346 10.66 -17.72 10.42
N LEU A 347 9.55 -17.09 10.07
CA LEU A 347 8.93 -17.14 8.75
C LEU A 347 9.54 -16.00 7.91
N PRO A 348 10.44 -16.32 6.98
CA PRO A 348 11.18 -15.28 6.25
C PRO A 348 10.25 -14.52 5.30
N LYS A 349 10.35 -13.19 5.30
CA LYS A 349 9.60 -12.27 4.42
C LYS A 349 8.09 -12.55 4.37
N TRP A 350 7.55 -13.00 5.51
CA TRP A 350 6.17 -13.42 5.63
C TRP A 350 5.20 -12.25 5.55
N CYS A 351 5.54 -11.15 6.22
CA CYS A 351 4.69 -9.98 6.30
C CYS A 351 5.09 -8.94 5.26
N ARG A 352 4.10 -8.32 4.60
CA ARG A 352 4.27 -7.17 3.71
C ARG A 352 3.67 -5.93 4.37
N LEU A 353 4.51 -4.91 4.49
CA LEU A 353 4.17 -3.61 5.04
C LEU A 353 4.24 -2.54 3.97
N PHE A 354 3.23 -1.69 3.90
CA PHE A 354 3.13 -0.56 2.97
C PHE A 354 3.32 0.74 3.74
N GLU A 355 4.33 1.51 3.36
CA GLU A 355 4.65 2.81 3.94
C GLU A 355 3.98 3.90 3.09
N GLU A 356 2.98 4.54 3.66
CA GLU A 356 2.20 5.62 3.06
C GLU A 356 2.38 6.92 3.84
N LYS A 357 2.40 8.06 3.15
CA LYS A 357 2.49 9.36 3.80
C LYS A 357 1.08 9.89 4.07
N LEU A 358 0.79 10.31 5.30
CA LEU A 358 -0.49 10.93 5.62
C LEU A 358 -0.54 12.34 5.01
N GLU A 359 -1.44 12.53 4.05
CA GLU A 359 -1.68 13.83 3.44
C GLU A 359 -2.49 14.73 4.38
N ALA A 360 -2.06 15.99 4.49
CA ALA A 360 -2.71 16.97 5.33
C ALA A 360 -3.91 17.58 4.57
N SER A 361 -5.13 17.19 4.93
CA SER A 361 -6.33 17.86 4.40
C SER A 361 -6.44 19.29 4.95
N GLU A 362 -6.78 20.27 4.10
CA GLU A 362 -6.91 21.67 4.50
C GLU A 362 -8.12 21.93 5.40
N ASP A 363 -9.16 21.10 5.30
CA ASP A 363 -10.46 21.23 5.98
C ASP A 363 -10.46 20.67 7.42
N GLN A 364 -9.35 20.08 7.87
CA GLN A 364 -9.18 19.51 9.20
C GLN A 364 -9.18 20.59 10.30
N ASN A 365 -10.06 20.44 11.30
CA ASN A 365 -10.09 21.32 12.47
C ASN A 365 -8.97 20.96 13.47
N VAL A 366 -7.89 21.74 13.45
CA VAL A 366 -6.71 21.56 14.33
C VAL A 366 -6.81 22.31 15.66
N ASP A 367 -7.87 23.11 15.88
CA ASP A 367 -7.94 24.03 17.03
C ASP A 367 -8.03 23.28 18.36
N ALA A 368 -8.72 22.13 18.40
CA ALA A 368 -8.80 21.29 19.59
C ALA A 368 -7.41 20.77 20.01
N LEU A 369 -6.62 20.26 19.06
CA LEU A 369 -5.27 19.75 19.33
C LEU A 369 -4.31 20.87 19.81
N LEU A 370 -4.45 22.08 19.28
CA LEU A 370 -3.67 23.23 19.74
C LEU A 370 -4.00 23.63 21.18
N GLN A 371 -5.26 23.54 21.58
CA GLN A 371 -5.68 23.82 22.96
C GLN A 371 -5.07 22.83 23.94
N VAL A 372 -4.98 21.55 23.58
CA VAL A 372 -4.35 20.50 24.39
C VAL A 372 -2.86 20.79 24.62
N ILE A 373 -2.12 21.20 23.59
CA ILE A 373 -0.71 21.58 23.73
C ILE A 373 -0.55 22.72 24.74
N GLU A 374 -1.35 23.78 24.61
CA GLU A 374 -1.22 24.94 25.51
C GLU A 374 -1.65 24.61 26.94
N ALA A 375 -2.64 23.72 27.12
CA ALA A 375 -3.06 23.27 28.44
C ALA A 375 -1.94 22.55 29.19
N HIS A 376 -1.24 21.61 28.55
CA HIS A 376 -0.20 20.79 29.19
C HIS A 376 1.21 21.37 29.09
N ARG A 377 1.38 22.53 28.45
CA ARG A 377 2.69 23.16 28.24
C ARG A 377 3.44 23.42 29.55
N ALA A 378 2.74 23.89 30.58
CA ALA A 378 3.33 24.23 31.87
C ALA A 378 3.83 22.97 32.61
N ASP A 379 3.05 21.90 32.57
CA ASP A 379 3.38 20.63 33.23
C ASP A 379 4.58 19.96 32.53
N VAL A 380 4.57 19.94 31.20
CA VAL A 380 5.70 19.47 30.40
C VAL A 380 6.95 20.27 30.74
N GLN A 381 6.89 21.61 30.74
CA GLN A 381 8.03 22.44 31.06
C GLN A 381 8.58 22.13 32.46
N HIS A 382 7.71 22.01 33.46
CA HIS A 382 8.11 21.69 34.83
C HIS A 382 8.79 20.30 34.92
N GLN A 383 8.28 19.29 34.20
CA GLN A 383 8.92 17.97 34.15
C GLN A 383 10.27 18.00 33.41
N LEU A 384 10.37 18.76 32.33
CA LEU A 384 11.61 18.94 31.58
C LEU A 384 12.70 19.64 32.39
N GLU A 385 12.33 20.62 33.22
CA GLU A 385 13.28 21.28 34.15
C GLU A 385 13.83 20.32 35.21
N ASN A 386 13.07 19.28 35.56
CA ASN A 386 13.48 18.23 36.49
C ASN A 386 14.36 17.16 35.83
N ILE A 387 14.29 17.00 34.51
CA ILE A 387 15.20 16.14 33.76
C ILE A 387 16.57 16.82 33.75
N LYS A 388 17.52 16.26 34.51
CA LYS A 388 18.89 16.78 34.58
C LYS A 388 19.44 16.91 33.16
N PRO A 389 19.90 18.11 32.74
CA PRO A 389 20.65 18.20 31.50
C PRO A 389 21.86 17.27 31.64
N LEU A 390 22.06 16.37 30.67
CA LEU A 390 23.26 15.55 30.57
C LEU A 390 24.46 16.49 30.78
N GLY A 391 25.16 16.26 31.89
CA GLY A 391 26.06 17.23 32.49
C GLY A 391 27.22 17.58 31.57
N PHE A 392 27.90 18.68 31.89
CA PHE A 392 29.17 19.01 31.26
C PHE A 392 30.10 17.80 31.29
N GLN A 393 30.48 17.26 30.13
CA GLN A 393 31.50 16.22 30.06
C GLN A 393 32.86 16.89 30.11
N ARG A 394 33.72 16.38 30.99
CA ARG A 394 35.10 16.85 31.06
C ARG A 394 35.90 16.19 29.95
N VAL A 395 36.26 16.97 28.94
CA VAL A 395 37.18 16.54 27.88
C VAL A 395 38.60 16.74 28.39
N TYR A 396 39.37 15.67 28.42
CA TYR A 396 40.77 15.65 28.88
C TYR A 396 41.72 15.85 27.71
N ARG A 397 42.96 16.23 28.01
CA ARG A 397 44.02 16.44 27.01
C ARG A 397 43.60 17.39 25.89
N VAL A 398 43.23 18.60 26.27
CA VAL A 398 43.05 19.74 25.35
C VAL A 398 44.19 20.74 25.52
N ALA A 399 44.51 21.48 24.45
CA ALA A 399 45.58 22.48 24.47
C ALA A 399 45.19 23.74 25.27
N ASP A 400 43.90 24.05 25.33
CA ASP A 400 43.34 25.20 26.06
C ASP A 400 42.07 24.77 26.79
N GLY A 401 41.98 25.06 28.08
CA GLY A 401 40.89 24.60 28.94
C GLY A 401 40.91 25.22 30.34
N ASP A 402 39.82 25.03 31.09
CA ASP A 402 39.57 25.74 32.35
C ASP A 402 40.36 25.16 33.53
N GLU A 403 40.71 23.87 33.49
CA GLU A 403 41.41 23.17 34.57
C GLU A 403 42.56 22.31 34.02
N LEU A 404 43.64 22.16 34.77
CA LEU A 404 44.76 21.27 34.40
C LEU A 404 44.39 19.79 34.58
N ASP A 405 44.69 18.96 33.59
CA ASP A 405 44.64 17.49 33.71
C ASP A 405 45.95 17.00 34.36
N PHE A 406 45.88 16.60 35.62
CA PHE A 406 47.04 16.13 36.36
C PHE A 406 47.73 14.92 35.70
N ASN A 407 46.99 14.02 35.06
CA ASN A 407 47.60 12.86 34.40
C ASN A 407 48.40 13.30 33.17
N ALA A 408 47.86 14.22 32.37
CA ALA A 408 48.56 14.80 31.22
C ALA A 408 49.79 15.61 31.65
N VAL A 409 49.68 16.40 32.73
CA VAL A 409 50.82 17.15 33.29
C VAL A 409 51.91 16.22 33.83
N ILE A 410 51.53 15.14 34.53
CA ILE A 410 52.48 14.14 35.03
C ILE A 410 53.21 13.49 33.87
N GLN A 411 52.50 13.11 32.81
CA GLN A 411 53.08 12.49 31.62
C GLN A 411 54.01 13.47 30.89
N ALA A 412 53.59 14.71 30.65
CA ALA A 412 54.44 15.75 30.07
C ALA A 412 55.72 15.99 30.90
N ARG A 413 55.63 15.94 32.23
CA ARG A 413 56.80 16.03 33.13
C ARG A 413 57.72 14.81 33.05
N GLN A 414 57.17 13.62 32.85
CA GLN A 414 57.96 12.40 32.62
C GLN A 414 58.71 12.49 31.29
N ASP A 415 58.03 12.93 30.22
CA ASP A 415 58.61 13.06 28.88
C ASP A 415 59.76 14.07 28.86
N ILE A 416 59.57 15.24 29.49
CA ILE A 416 60.64 16.25 29.66
C ILE A 416 61.85 15.66 30.39
N ARG A 417 61.63 14.87 31.45
CA ARG A 417 62.73 14.22 32.20
C ARG A 417 63.40 13.10 31.41
N ALA A 418 62.67 12.45 30.51
CA ALA A 418 63.18 11.43 29.60
C ALA A 418 63.85 12.04 28.35
N GLY A 419 63.84 13.36 28.18
CA GLY A 419 64.40 14.05 27.01
C GLY A 419 63.54 13.94 25.74
N GLN A 420 62.26 13.58 25.89
CA GLN A 420 61.28 13.50 24.81
C GLN A 420 60.47 14.80 24.72
N THR A 421 59.90 15.08 23.54
CA THR A 421 59.00 16.22 23.36
C THR A 421 57.65 15.90 24.00
N PRO A 422 57.21 16.67 25.01
CA PRO A 422 55.94 16.42 25.69
C PRO A 422 54.75 16.84 24.81
N ASP A 423 53.60 16.21 25.04
CA ASP A 423 52.32 16.66 24.47
C ASP A 423 51.88 17.98 25.15
N GLU A 424 51.50 18.97 24.35
CA GLU A 424 51.09 20.31 24.83
C GLU A 424 49.66 20.32 25.39
N ARG A 425 48.91 19.24 25.17
CA ARG A 425 47.52 19.09 25.60
C ARG A 425 47.40 18.71 27.08
N VAL A 426 47.68 19.65 27.97
CA VAL A 426 47.71 19.43 29.43
C VAL A 426 46.46 19.93 30.16
N TYR A 427 45.50 20.50 29.45
CA TYR A 427 44.29 21.04 30.02
C TYR A 427 43.11 20.07 29.88
N SER A 428 42.08 20.34 30.65
CA SER A 428 40.76 19.74 30.56
C SER A 428 39.72 20.85 30.53
N ARG A 429 38.67 20.66 29.74
CA ARG A 429 37.60 21.64 29.58
C ARG A 429 36.26 20.97 29.84
N ARG A 430 35.32 21.73 30.41
CA ARG A 430 33.93 21.30 30.56
C ARG A 430 33.19 21.67 29.29
N GLU A 431 32.85 20.66 28.50
CA GLU A 431 32.10 20.85 27.27
C GLU A 431 30.66 20.41 27.48
N ARG A 432 29.71 21.20 26.97
CA ARG A 432 28.30 20.85 27.03
C ARG A 432 28.06 19.82 25.93
N VAL A 433 27.85 18.57 26.33
CA VAL A 433 27.50 17.51 25.38
C VAL A 433 26.09 17.79 24.90
N HIS A 434 25.94 18.00 23.59
CA HIS A 434 24.63 17.93 22.97
C HIS A 434 24.17 16.48 23.00
N ARG A 435 23.00 16.27 23.56
CA ARG A 435 22.31 14.99 23.53
C ARG A 435 21.96 14.66 22.08
N ASP A 436 22.26 13.42 21.71
CA ASP A 436 22.05 12.89 20.37
C ASP A 436 20.99 11.79 20.46
N VAL A 437 19.73 12.22 20.59
CA VAL A 437 18.57 11.35 20.82
C VAL A 437 17.64 11.44 19.62
N CYS A 438 17.17 10.27 19.17
CA CYS A 438 16.10 10.15 18.19
C CYS A 438 14.97 9.30 18.77
N ALA A 439 13.79 9.90 18.94
CA ALA A 439 12.58 9.18 19.34
C ALA A 439 11.71 8.83 18.13
N ALA A 440 10.83 7.85 18.25
CA ALA A 440 9.77 7.57 17.30
C ALA A 440 8.51 7.20 18.04
N PHE A 441 7.42 7.91 17.74
CA PHE A 441 6.08 7.54 18.17
C PHE A 441 5.47 6.60 17.14
N LEU A 442 5.00 5.44 17.59
CA LEU A 442 4.28 4.46 16.80
C LEU A 442 2.87 4.32 17.38
N VAL A 443 1.89 4.90 16.72
CA VAL A 443 0.49 4.97 17.15
C VAL A 443 -0.32 3.88 16.48
N ASP A 444 -1.09 3.14 17.26
CA ASP A 444 -2.04 2.15 16.76
C ASP A 444 -3.27 2.83 16.18
N LEU A 445 -3.62 2.50 14.94
CA LEU A 445 -4.81 3.00 14.25
C LEU A 445 -5.79 1.87 14.01
N SER A 446 -5.86 0.88 14.89
CA SER A 446 -6.82 -0.23 14.80
C SER A 446 -8.25 0.19 15.15
N ALA A 447 -9.22 -0.66 14.79
CA ALA A 447 -10.65 -0.43 15.01
C ALA A 447 -11.01 -0.26 16.50
N SER A 448 -10.30 -0.93 17.40
CA SER A 448 -10.50 -0.83 18.86
C SER A 448 -10.12 0.54 19.42
N THR A 449 -9.38 1.36 18.67
CA THR A 449 -9.09 2.74 19.07
C THR A 449 -10.30 3.69 18.95
N ASP A 450 -11.40 3.26 18.31
CA ASP A 450 -12.67 4.02 18.29
C ASP A 450 -13.50 3.82 19.57
N ASP A 451 -13.12 2.89 20.44
CA ASP A 451 -13.83 2.63 21.70
C ASP A 451 -13.75 3.84 22.64
N VAL A 452 -14.84 4.07 23.38
CA VAL A 452 -15.00 5.17 24.34
C VAL A 452 -14.42 4.77 25.70
N ILE A 453 -13.65 5.67 26.31
CA ILE A 453 -13.08 5.48 27.64
C ILE A 453 -14.17 5.69 28.69
N GLU A 454 -14.44 4.66 29.50
CA GLU A 454 -15.33 4.79 30.66
C GLU A 454 -14.63 5.60 31.78
N PRO A 455 -15.22 6.71 32.25
CA PRO A 455 -14.67 7.49 33.35
C PRO A 455 -14.40 6.62 34.56
N SER A 456 -13.30 6.86 35.26
CA SER A 456 -13.00 6.16 36.50
C SER A 456 -14.14 6.41 37.51
N GLU A 457 -14.75 5.33 38.02
CA GLU A 457 -15.63 5.44 39.18
C GLU A 457 -14.79 5.99 40.34
N GLN A 458 -14.99 7.26 40.69
CA GLN A 458 -14.30 7.86 41.82
C GLN A 458 -14.55 7.00 43.08
N PRO A 459 -13.52 6.55 43.80
CA PRO A 459 -13.71 5.82 45.05
C PRO A 459 -14.24 6.79 46.11
N GLY A 460 -15.56 6.97 46.16
CA GLY A 460 -16.20 7.91 47.06
C GLY A 460 -17.63 8.34 46.71
N THR A 461 -18.18 7.98 45.53
CA THR A 461 -19.62 8.19 45.28
C THR A 461 -20.42 7.34 46.27
N PRO A 462 -21.30 7.94 47.10
CA PRO A 462 -22.21 7.15 47.91
C PRO A 462 -23.06 6.32 46.96
N VAL A 463 -23.03 5.00 47.12
CA VAL A 463 -23.98 4.08 46.49
C VAL A 463 -25.37 4.68 46.71
N GLU A 464 -26.05 5.07 45.63
CA GLU A 464 -27.42 5.55 45.73
C GLU A 464 -28.24 4.48 46.48
N PRO A 465 -29.01 4.86 47.52
CA PRO A 465 -29.83 3.88 48.20
C PRO A 465 -30.79 3.28 47.18
N ALA A 466 -30.85 1.94 47.14
CA ALA A 466 -31.81 1.20 46.32
C ALA A 466 -33.20 1.86 46.41
N GLU A 467 -33.77 2.16 45.25
CA GLU A 467 -35.06 2.86 45.07
C GLU A 467 -36.04 2.56 46.21
N GLU A 468 -36.26 3.53 47.09
CA GLU A 468 -37.33 3.45 48.07
C GLU A 468 -38.65 3.45 47.30
N VAL A 469 -39.28 2.29 47.21
CA VAL A 469 -40.60 2.12 46.62
C VAL A 469 -41.56 3.10 47.29
N ASN A 470 -41.98 4.12 46.55
CA ASN A 470 -42.81 5.20 47.06
C ASN A 470 -44.21 4.67 47.38
N LEU A 471 -44.43 4.21 48.62
CA LEU A 471 -45.67 3.58 49.09
C LEU A 471 -46.91 4.50 49.04
N ARG A 472 -46.72 5.78 48.68
CA ARG A 472 -47.76 6.82 48.60
C ARG A 472 -48.35 7.02 47.21
N ASP A 473 -47.76 6.44 46.16
CA ASP A 473 -48.31 6.52 44.80
C ASP A 473 -48.37 5.12 44.14
N PRO A 474 -49.53 4.42 44.21
CA PRO A 474 -49.68 3.07 43.66
C PRO A 474 -49.83 3.03 42.14
N PHE A 475 -49.90 4.18 41.47
CA PHE A 475 -50.16 4.29 40.04
C PHE A 475 -49.13 5.22 39.39
N GLY A 476 -47.86 4.82 39.47
CA GLY A 476 -46.67 5.50 38.93
C GLY A 476 -46.96 6.57 37.88
N ALA A 477 -47.15 7.81 38.33
CA ALA A 477 -47.03 8.96 37.47
C ALA A 477 -45.54 9.12 37.13
N PRO A 478 -45.16 9.20 35.84
CA PRO A 478 -43.77 9.47 35.49
C PRO A 478 -43.38 10.83 36.08
N ASP A 479 -42.25 10.87 36.79
CA ASP A 479 -41.67 12.12 37.27
C ASP A 479 -41.49 13.08 36.07
N PRO A 480 -41.65 14.40 36.27
CA PRO A 480 -41.43 15.37 35.21
C PRO A 480 -40.01 15.18 34.68
N GLU A 481 -39.89 14.81 33.40
CA GLU A 481 -38.65 14.56 32.68
C GLU A 481 -37.57 15.55 33.13
N GLU A 482 -36.60 15.05 33.89
CA GLU A 482 -35.38 15.81 34.12
C GLU A 482 -34.79 16.14 32.74
N PRO A 483 -34.37 17.38 32.50
CA PRO A 483 -33.82 17.75 31.20
C PRO A 483 -32.66 16.80 30.90
N LEU A 484 -32.75 16.05 29.82
CA LEU A 484 -31.67 15.26 29.24
C LEU A 484 -30.45 16.18 29.14
N VAL A 485 -29.53 16.04 30.09
CA VAL A 485 -28.19 16.59 29.96
C VAL A 485 -27.64 15.94 28.70
N PRO A 486 -27.16 16.72 27.70
CA PRO A 486 -26.50 16.10 26.56
C PRO A 486 -25.35 15.28 27.15
N GLU A 487 -25.41 13.95 27.04
CA GLU A 487 -24.25 13.12 27.36
C GLU A 487 -23.11 13.67 26.50
N GLU A 488 -22.09 14.22 27.15
CA GLU A 488 -20.91 14.66 26.42
C GLU A 488 -20.38 13.44 25.68
N PRO A 489 -20.10 13.55 24.36
CA PRO A 489 -19.61 12.42 23.59
C PRO A 489 -18.36 11.90 24.29
N GLY A 490 -18.44 10.65 24.77
CA GLY A 490 -17.36 10.06 25.55
C GLY A 490 -16.07 10.07 24.75
N ARG A 491 -14.96 10.33 25.43
CA ARG A 491 -13.65 10.50 24.81
C ARG A 491 -13.16 9.16 24.28
N ARG A 492 -12.76 9.10 23.01
CA ARG A 492 -12.26 7.86 22.40
C ARG A 492 -10.80 7.63 22.72
N ILE A 493 -10.38 6.37 22.68
CA ILE A 493 -8.99 5.98 22.89
C ILE A 493 -8.05 6.69 21.91
N ILE A 494 -8.42 6.78 20.63
CA ILE A 494 -7.59 7.44 19.63
C ILE A 494 -7.38 8.93 19.91
N ASP A 495 -8.39 9.60 20.48
CA ASP A 495 -8.28 11.02 20.82
C ASP A 495 -7.24 11.20 21.94
N VAL A 496 -7.30 10.35 22.98
CA VAL A 496 -6.27 10.30 24.04
C VAL A 496 -4.88 9.97 23.49
N GLN A 497 -4.74 9.00 22.58
CA GLN A 497 -3.45 8.64 21.98
C GLN A 497 -2.84 9.79 21.17
N ARG A 498 -3.64 10.47 20.33
CA ARG A 498 -3.18 11.62 19.53
C ARG A 498 -2.75 12.77 20.41
N GLU A 499 -3.55 13.09 21.43
CA GLU A 499 -3.22 14.13 22.41
C GLU A 499 -1.95 13.79 23.20
N SER A 500 -1.84 12.53 23.62
CA SER A 500 -0.67 12.02 24.35
C SER A 500 0.61 12.19 23.57
N MET A 501 0.60 11.67 22.34
CA MET A 501 1.70 11.83 21.40
C MET A 501 2.05 13.31 21.20
N LEU A 502 1.05 14.18 21.08
CA LEU A 502 1.26 15.59 20.81
C LEU A 502 1.96 16.29 21.98
N VAL A 503 1.50 16.07 23.21
CA VAL A 503 2.12 16.59 24.44
C VAL A 503 3.58 16.10 24.57
N MET A 504 3.81 14.80 24.33
CA MET A 504 5.16 14.21 24.38
C MET A 504 6.08 14.75 23.28
N SER A 505 5.56 14.93 22.06
CA SER A 505 6.31 15.50 20.93
C SER A 505 6.69 16.96 21.16
N ALA A 506 5.80 17.75 21.76
CA ALA A 506 6.10 19.13 22.15
C ALA A 506 7.20 19.20 23.21
N ALA A 507 7.26 18.21 24.11
CA ALA A 507 8.35 18.09 25.08
C ALA A 507 9.70 17.86 24.40
N LEU A 508 9.76 16.91 23.46
CA LEU A 508 10.96 16.58 22.67
C LEU A 508 11.42 17.77 21.80
N GLU A 509 10.48 18.51 21.21
CA GLU A 509 10.75 19.70 20.40
C GLU A 509 11.41 20.82 21.24
N GLN A 510 10.89 21.12 22.45
CA GLN A 510 11.46 22.12 23.35
C GLN A 510 12.88 21.78 23.80
N LEU A 511 13.09 20.49 24.00
CA LEU A 511 14.34 19.88 24.36
C LEU A 511 15.35 19.97 23.18
N GLY A 512 14.86 19.88 21.95
CA GLY A 512 15.65 19.87 20.71
C GLY A 512 16.14 18.48 20.31
N ASP A 513 15.37 17.43 20.61
CA ASP A 513 15.64 16.06 20.12
C ASP A 513 14.97 15.83 18.77
N SER A 514 15.54 14.92 17.97
CA SER A 514 14.90 14.43 16.75
C SER A 514 13.79 13.46 17.12
N TYR A 515 12.64 13.53 16.44
CA TYR A 515 11.57 12.55 16.65
C TYR A 515 10.71 12.30 15.42
N GLY A 516 10.31 11.05 15.18
CA GLY A 516 9.35 10.68 14.13
C GLY A 516 7.96 10.43 14.69
N ILE A 517 6.93 10.63 13.87
CA ILE A 517 5.54 10.29 14.19
C ILE A 517 4.99 9.38 13.10
N TYR A 518 4.61 8.18 13.51
CA TYR A 518 4.12 7.12 12.63
C TYR A 518 2.85 6.49 13.20
N GLY A 519 1.92 6.12 12.32
CA GLY A 519 0.75 5.30 12.65
C GLY A 519 0.87 3.91 12.01
N PHE A 520 0.16 2.92 12.51
CA PHE A 520 0.09 1.62 11.85
C PHE A 520 -1.30 1.00 11.95
N SER A 521 -1.65 0.19 10.95
CA SER A 521 -2.83 -0.66 10.93
C SER A 521 -2.50 -1.95 10.15
N GLY A 522 -3.41 -2.92 10.13
CA GLY A 522 -3.17 -4.20 9.47
C GLY A 522 -4.43 -4.86 8.97
N TYR A 523 -4.28 -5.62 7.88
CA TYR A 523 -5.30 -6.52 7.35
C TYR A 523 -4.64 -7.76 6.73
N GLY A 524 -4.28 -8.68 7.60
CA GLY A 524 -3.57 -9.90 7.26
C GLY A 524 -2.09 -9.68 6.91
N ARG A 525 -1.38 -10.80 6.71
CA ARG A 525 0.09 -10.77 6.57
C ARG A 525 0.59 -9.97 5.36
N ASP A 526 -0.20 -9.95 4.28
CA ASP A 526 0.19 -9.31 3.02
C ASP A 526 -0.23 -7.83 2.95
N CYS A 527 -0.85 -7.27 4.00
CA CYS A 527 -1.32 -5.88 4.02
C CYS A 527 -1.22 -5.26 5.41
N VAL A 528 0.00 -4.99 5.85
CA VAL A 528 0.26 -4.12 7.02
C VAL A 528 0.42 -2.69 6.50
N GLU A 529 -0.31 -1.74 7.06
CA GLU A 529 -0.28 -0.33 6.65
C GLU A 529 0.54 0.46 7.67
N PHE A 530 1.46 1.28 7.20
CA PHE A 530 2.34 2.11 8.01
C PHE A 530 2.27 3.54 7.50
N TYR A 531 1.78 4.43 8.35
CA TYR A 531 1.44 5.79 8.01
C TYR A 531 2.49 6.76 8.55
N VAL A 532 3.05 7.60 7.70
CA VAL A 532 4.07 8.58 8.07
C VAL A 532 3.44 9.96 8.16
N ALA A 533 3.28 10.47 9.39
CA ALA A 533 2.84 11.86 9.61
C ALA A 533 4.02 12.84 9.69
N LYS A 534 5.16 12.38 10.25
CA LYS A 534 6.39 13.17 10.36
C LYS A 534 7.61 12.25 10.36
N GLU A 535 8.54 12.50 9.46
CA GLU A 535 9.86 11.84 9.51
C GLU A 535 10.73 12.42 10.64
N ALA A 536 11.68 11.63 11.15
CA ALA A 536 12.50 12.01 12.30
C ALA A 536 13.26 13.34 12.11
N GLU A 537 13.77 13.57 10.90
CA GLU A 537 14.56 14.76 10.52
C GLU A 537 13.69 15.95 10.09
N GLN A 538 12.39 15.73 9.89
CA GLN A 538 11.47 16.78 9.44
C GLN A 538 11.18 17.74 10.61
N PRO A 539 11.18 19.07 10.43
CA PRO A 539 10.73 20.00 11.45
C PRO A 539 9.22 19.92 11.69
N PHE A 540 8.76 20.27 12.89
CA PHE A 540 7.33 20.31 13.20
C PHE A 540 6.66 21.52 12.52
N HIS A 541 5.60 21.26 11.75
CA HIS A 541 4.84 22.29 11.02
C HIS A 541 3.33 22.12 11.21
N ARG A 542 2.53 23.13 10.83
CA ARG A 542 1.05 23.02 10.86
C ARG A 542 0.53 21.84 10.01
N ASN A 543 1.26 21.45 8.96
CA ASN A 543 0.91 20.26 8.16
C ASN A 543 1.07 18.96 8.95
N THR A 544 2.04 18.89 9.88
CA THR A 544 2.17 17.74 10.79
C THR A 544 0.95 17.64 11.71
N LEU A 545 0.48 18.77 12.26
CA LEU A 545 -0.75 18.79 13.06
C LEU A 545 -1.97 18.31 12.27
N ARG A 546 -2.10 18.73 11.02
CA ARG A 546 -3.17 18.25 10.12
C ARG A 546 -3.05 16.75 9.82
N ALA A 547 -1.85 16.25 9.59
CA ALA A 547 -1.61 14.82 9.38
C ALA A 547 -1.94 13.99 10.63
N ILE A 548 -1.59 14.49 11.82
CA ILE A 548 -1.98 13.87 13.11
C ILE A 548 -3.51 13.86 13.26
N ALA A 549 -4.20 14.93 12.87
CA ALA A 549 -5.65 15.01 12.95
C ALA A 549 -6.36 14.04 11.97
N GLU A 550 -5.69 13.63 10.89
CA GLU A 550 -6.18 12.63 9.92
C GLU A 550 -6.05 11.18 10.40
N MET A 551 -5.30 10.90 11.47
CA MET A 551 -5.04 9.55 11.98
C MET A 551 -6.30 8.87 12.56
N LYS A 552 -7.22 8.36 11.75
CA LYS A 552 -8.50 7.75 12.19
C LYS A 552 -8.36 6.27 12.56
N PRO A 553 -9.30 5.70 13.35
CA PRO A 553 -9.39 4.26 13.54
C PRO A 553 -9.61 3.57 12.19
N MET A 554 -8.84 2.52 11.92
CA MET A 554 -8.85 1.74 10.69
C MET A 554 -9.19 0.27 11.00
N ARG A 555 -8.30 -0.67 10.70
CA ARG A 555 -8.58 -2.12 10.67
C ARG A 555 -8.01 -2.84 11.88
N SER A 556 -7.09 -3.77 11.68
CA SER A 556 -6.56 -4.67 12.71
C SER A 556 -5.16 -4.25 13.17
N THR A 557 -4.61 -4.95 14.15
CA THR A 557 -3.33 -4.64 14.80
C THR A 557 -2.31 -5.75 14.52
N ARG A 558 -1.39 -5.56 13.55
CA ARG A 558 -0.21 -6.42 13.35
C ARG A 558 1.08 -5.67 13.70
N MET A 559 1.42 -5.65 14.99
CA MET A 559 2.49 -4.80 15.55
C MET A 559 3.90 -5.24 15.15
N GLY A 560 4.18 -6.54 15.06
CA GLY A 560 5.54 -7.06 14.83
C GLY A 560 6.26 -6.43 13.63
N PRO A 561 5.67 -6.47 12.41
CA PRO A 561 6.23 -5.79 11.24
C PRO A 561 6.35 -4.27 11.39
N ALA A 562 5.38 -3.60 12.03
CA ALA A 562 5.43 -2.15 12.27
C ALA A 562 6.58 -1.75 13.20
N ILE A 563 6.79 -2.50 14.28
CA ILE A 563 7.92 -2.32 15.22
C ILE A 563 9.25 -2.54 14.50
N ARG A 564 9.38 -3.62 13.71
CA ARG A 564 10.60 -3.91 12.93
C ARG A 564 10.88 -2.81 11.89
N HIS A 565 9.84 -2.28 11.26
CA HIS A 565 9.96 -1.17 10.32
C HIS A 565 10.40 0.12 11.01
N CYS A 566 9.74 0.51 12.09
CA CYS A 566 10.10 1.70 12.86
C CYS A 566 11.52 1.60 13.44
N THR A 567 11.90 0.43 13.96
CA THR A 567 13.27 0.13 14.40
C THR A 567 14.28 0.36 13.27
N THR A 568 13.97 -0.07 12.05
CA THR A 568 14.85 0.14 10.89
C THR A 568 15.00 1.63 10.55
N LYS A 569 13.92 2.43 10.65
CA LYS A 569 13.99 3.90 10.49
C LYS A 569 14.85 4.55 11.57
N LEU A 570 14.67 4.18 12.84
CA LEU A 570 15.51 4.66 13.95
C LEU A 570 16.98 4.28 13.80
N LEU A 571 17.29 3.10 13.27
CA LEU A 571 18.67 2.70 13.03
C LEU A 571 19.32 3.55 11.93
N LYS A 572 18.57 3.91 10.88
CA LYS A 572 19.02 4.77 9.78
C LYS A 572 19.30 6.21 10.21
N SER A 573 18.66 6.71 11.27
CA SER A 573 18.88 8.08 11.77
C SER A 573 20.30 8.32 12.31
N GLY A 574 21.04 7.25 12.65
CA GLY A 574 22.42 7.34 13.10
C GLY A 574 22.67 7.96 14.49
N HIS A 575 21.61 8.35 15.21
CA HIS A 575 21.73 8.97 16.54
C HIS A 575 22.24 7.97 17.58
N ALA A 576 22.96 8.46 18.60
CA ALA A 576 23.53 7.63 19.66
C ALA A 576 22.46 6.92 20.52
N LEU A 577 21.40 7.64 20.90
CA LEU A 577 20.28 7.09 21.66
C LEU A 577 19.03 7.02 20.78
N LYS A 578 18.40 5.85 20.72
CA LYS A 578 17.24 5.59 19.86
C LYS A 578 16.10 5.07 20.72
N VAL A 579 14.93 5.67 20.58
CA VAL A 579 13.78 5.38 21.44
C VAL A 579 12.56 5.12 20.58
N LEU A 580 11.90 3.99 20.81
CA LEU A 580 10.63 3.64 20.21
C LEU A 580 9.53 3.70 21.28
N ILE A 581 8.59 4.63 21.14
CA ILE A 581 7.44 4.79 22.01
C ILE A 581 6.22 4.27 21.26
N ILE A 582 5.59 3.23 21.79
CA ILE A 582 4.42 2.58 21.18
C ILE A 582 3.18 3.02 21.95
N LEU A 583 2.23 3.63 21.26
CA LEU A 583 0.93 4.05 21.77
C LEU A 583 -0.11 3.12 21.17
N SER A 584 -0.65 2.20 21.96
CA SER A 584 -1.64 1.22 21.51
C SER A 584 -2.57 0.89 22.66
N ASP A 585 -3.81 0.58 22.36
CA ASP A 585 -4.71 -0.06 23.33
C ASP A 585 -4.19 -1.44 23.77
N GLY A 586 -3.17 -1.96 23.10
CA GLY A 586 -2.17 -2.87 23.62
C GLY A 586 -2.28 -4.30 23.11
N PHE A 587 -3.35 -4.63 22.38
CA PHE A 587 -3.65 -6.00 22.01
C PHE A 587 -3.34 -6.32 20.55
N PRO A 588 -2.26 -7.07 20.24
CA PRO A 588 -1.95 -7.46 18.86
C PRO A 588 -2.93 -8.52 18.34
N GLN A 589 -3.78 -8.14 17.39
CA GLN A 589 -4.76 -9.02 16.75
C GLN A 589 -4.98 -8.70 15.27
N ASP A 590 -4.91 -9.72 14.41
CA ASP A 590 -5.14 -9.63 12.96
C ASP A 590 -5.90 -10.86 12.42
N ALA A 591 -6.45 -10.75 11.20
CA ALA A 591 -7.33 -11.74 10.56
C ALA A 591 -6.66 -13.11 10.29
N ASP A 592 -5.34 -13.14 10.15
CA ASP A 592 -4.51 -14.33 9.92
C ASP A 592 -3.26 -14.34 10.82
N TYR A 593 -3.36 -13.74 12.02
CA TYR A 593 -2.29 -13.78 13.00
C TYR A 593 -2.23 -15.16 13.66
N GLY A 594 -1.31 -16.01 13.21
CA GLY A 594 -1.16 -17.38 13.68
C GLY A 594 -1.95 -18.43 12.87
N PRO A 595 -1.80 -19.73 13.20
CA PRO A 595 -2.40 -20.83 12.45
C PRO A 595 -3.93 -20.95 12.66
N GLU A 596 -4.45 -20.52 13.80
CA GLU A 596 -5.88 -20.52 14.12
C GLU A 596 -6.40 -19.08 14.29
N ARG A 597 -7.55 -18.78 13.68
CA ARG A 597 -8.19 -17.47 13.84
C ARG A 597 -8.61 -17.25 15.30
N GLY A 598 -8.18 -16.13 15.88
CA GLY A 598 -8.47 -15.78 17.27
C GLY A 598 -7.49 -16.37 18.29
N GLU A 599 -6.37 -16.96 17.85
CA GLU A 599 -5.28 -17.33 18.75
C GLU A 599 -4.48 -16.07 19.14
N HIS A 600 -4.83 -15.49 20.27
CA HIS A 600 -4.24 -14.23 20.69
C HIS A 600 -2.78 -14.34 21.18
N GLU A 601 -2.36 -15.53 21.61
CA GLU A 601 -1.01 -15.75 22.15
C GLU A 601 0.07 -15.55 21.07
N TYR A 602 -0.21 -15.94 19.82
CA TYR A 602 0.73 -15.78 18.72
C TYR A 602 1.07 -14.29 18.48
N GLY A 603 0.04 -13.42 18.53
CA GLY A 603 0.12 -11.95 18.53
C GLY A 603 1.14 -11.40 19.51
N VAL A 604 0.91 -11.75 20.77
CA VAL A 604 1.70 -11.32 21.92
C VAL A 604 3.16 -11.77 21.78
N GLN A 605 3.38 -13.01 21.35
CA GLN A 605 4.71 -13.60 21.27
C GLN A 605 5.56 -13.05 20.11
N ASP A 606 4.99 -12.82 18.92
CA ASP A 606 5.73 -12.17 17.83
C ASP A 606 6.05 -10.71 18.17
N THR A 607 5.12 -10.01 18.83
CA THR A 607 5.35 -8.63 19.27
C THR A 607 6.43 -8.55 20.34
N ALA A 608 6.39 -9.44 21.34
CA ALA A 608 7.46 -9.58 22.35
C ALA A 608 8.81 -9.82 21.69
N LYS A 609 8.84 -10.67 20.65
CA LYS A 609 10.05 -10.96 19.89
C LYS A 609 10.55 -9.73 19.14
N ALA A 610 9.66 -8.98 18.48
CA ALA A 610 10.00 -7.74 17.78
C ALA A 610 10.56 -6.66 18.73
N LEU A 611 10.03 -6.54 19.95
CA LEU A 611 10.55 -5.64 20.99
C LEU A 611 11.95 -6.05 21.46
N SER A 612 12.15 -7.35 21.72
CA SER A 612 13.47 -7.90 22.05
C SER A 612 14.49 -7.65 20.94
N GLU A 613 14.09 -7.81 19.67
CA GLU A 613 14.95 -7.54 18.52
C GLU A 613 15.34 -6.06 18.41
N ALA A 614 14.42 -5.14 18.74
CA ALA A 614 14.71 -3.72 18.78
C ALA A 614 15.74 -3.39 19.86
N HIS A 615 15.55 -3.94 21.06
CA HIS A 615 16.49 -3.81 22.18
C HIS A 615 17.88 -4.36 21.83
N ASP A 616 17.97 -5.56 21.23
CA ASP A 616 19.23 -6.17 20.81
C ASP A 616 19.99 -5.32 19.76
N LYS A 617 19.27 -4.46 19.02
CA LYS A 617 19.83 -3.50 18.05
C LYS A 617 20.17 -2.14 18.67
N GLY A 618 20.02 -1.99 20.00
CA GLY A 618 20.29 -0.75 20.73
C GLY A 618 19.17 0.30 20.59
N VAL A 619 17.93 -0.14 20.35
CA VAL A 619 16.74 0.73 20.38
C VAL A 619 15.97 0.46 21.66
N GLU A 620 15.83 1.47 22.50
CA GLU A 620 15.06 1.40 23.74
C GLU A 620 13.57 1.47 23.42
N THR A 621 12.79 0.48 23.86
CA THR A 621 11.34 0.43 23.62
C THR A 621 10.56 0.77 24.88
N PHE A 622 9.47 1.53 24.72
CA PHE A 622 8.52 1.85 25.78
C PHE A 622 7.08 1.77 25.28
N CYS A 623 6.22 1.01 25.96
CA CYS A 623 4.82 0.84 25.58
C CYS A 623 3.91 1.68 26.47
N VAL A 624 2.94 2.36 25.88
CA VAL A 624 1.93 3.15 26.56
C VAL A 624 0.57 2.64 26.12
N THR A 625 -0.25 2.19 27.07
CA THR A 625 -1.63 1.73 26.83
C THR A 625 -2.64 2.54 27.62
N VAL A 626 -3.85 2.62 27.07
CA VAL A 626 -5.03 3.23 27.71
C VAL A 626 -5.98 2.14 28.27
N ASP A 627 -5.67 0.86 28.03
CA ASP A 627 -6.48 -0.27 28.49
C ASP A 627 -6.12 -0.67 29.94
N ARG A 628 -7.10 -0.57 30.84
CA ARG A 628 -6.98 -0.98 32.25
C ARG A 628 -6.63 -2.46 32.43
N SER A 629 -7.07 -3.32 31.50
CA SER A 629 -6.72 -4.75 31.48
C SER A 629 -5.33 -5.02 30.88
N GLY A 630 -4.65 -3.97 30.40
CA GLY A 630 -3.43 -4.08 29.63
C GLY A 630 -2.23 -4.69 30.35
N HIS A 631 -2.26 -4.68 31.68
CA HIS A 631 -1.22 -5.27 32.52
C HIS A 631 -0.96 -6.75 32.24
N ASP A 632 -1.99 -7.53 31.87
CA ASP A 632 -1.88 -8.99 31.76
C ASP A 632 -1.17 -9.45 30.47
N TYR A 633 -1.31 -8.71 29.37
CA TYR A 633 -0.58 -9.01 28.12
C TYR A 633 0.72 -8.21 28.00
N LEU A 634 0.80 -6.97 28.49
CA LEU A 634 2.04 -6.17 28.42
C LEU A 634 3.20 -6.82 29.18
N LYS A 635 2.93 -7.46 30.32
CA LYS A 635 3.91 -8.25 31.07
C LYS A 635 4.50 -9.42 30.30
N ARG A 636 3.73 -9.98 29.36
CA ARG A 636 4.20 -11.06 28.48
C ARG A 636 5.03 -10.49 27.32
N MET A 637 4.82 -9.24 26.94
CA MET A 637 5.50 -8.57 25.84
C MET A 637 6.81 -7.91 26.24
N CYS A 638 6.85 -7.26 27.40
CA CYS A 638 7.97 -6.47 27.85
C CYS A 638 8.10 -6.43 29.39
N PRO A 639 9.29 -6.11 29.92
CA PRO A 639 9.51 -5.93 31.35
C PRO A 639 8.62 -4.85 31.99
N ASP A 640 8.29 -5.01 33.28
CA ASP A 640 7.45 -4.08 34.07
C ASP A 640 7.92 -2.60 34.04
N GLU A 641 9.21 -2.36 33.81
CA GLU A 641 9.81 -1.02 33.74
C GLU A 641 9.62 -0.32 32.38
N ARG A 642 9.15 -1.05 31.37
CA ARG A 642 9.09 -0.61 29.96
C ARG A 642 7.67 -0.43 29.43
N TYR A 643 6.66 -0.43 30.31
CA TYR A 643 5.31 -0.04 29.93
C TYR A 643 4.62 0.84 30.97
N LEU A 644 3.60 1.57 30.52
CA LEU A 644 2.71 2.35 31.36
C LEU A 644 1.26 2.16 30.91
N VAL A 645 0.37 1.98 31.88
CA VAL A 645 -1.08 2.05 31.70
C VAL A 645 -1.53 3.43 32.14
N ILE A 646 -2.24 4.14 31.26
CA ILE A 646 -2.72 5.51 31.46
C ILE A 646 -4.25 5.48 31.47
N ASP A 647 -4.86 6.06 32.50
CA ASP A 647 -6.32 6.22 32.56
C ASP A 647 -6.76 7.57 31.96
N GLU A 648 -5.96 8.63 32.16
CA GLU A 648 -6.27 10.01 31.74
C GLU A 648 -5.04 10.71 31.14
N VAL A 649 -5.25 11.69 30.24
CA VAL A 649 -4.17 12.46 29.59
C VAL A 649 -3.31 13.20 30.63
N GLU A 650 -3.90 13.53 31.77
CA GLU A 650 -3.28 14.17 32.91
C GLU A 650 -2.13 13.35 33.53
N ASP A 651 -2.09 12.03 33.33
CA ASP A 651 -1.03 11.15 33.84
C ASP A 651 0.22 11.11 32.93
N LEU A 652 0.14 11.68 31.72
CA LEU A 652 1.22 11.68 30.73
C LEU A 652 2.52 12.38 31.15
N PRO A 653 2.50 13.49 31.90
CA PRO A 653 3.74 14.12 32.35
C PRO A 653 4.58 13.17 33.23
N GLU A 654 3.95 12.27 33.98
CA GLU A 654 4.66 11.22 34.73
C GLU A 654 5.24 10.15 33.80
N ALA A 655 4.50 9.79 32.73
CA ALA A 655 4.96 8.89 31.68
C ALA A 655 6.26 9.38 31.02
N LEU A 656 6.29 10.67 30.65
CA LEU A 656 7.47 11.31 30.09
C LEU A 656 8.67 11.19 31.03
N SER A 657 8.49 11.50 32.32
CA SER A 657 9.56 11.39 33.31
C SER A 657 10.11 9.96 33.40
N LYS A 658 9.24 8.94 33.39
CA LYS A 658 9.65 7.52 33.40
C LYS A 658 10.41 7.14 32.14
N VAL A 659 9.93 7.54 30.96
CA VAL A 659 10.63 7.31 29.69
C VAL A 659 12.03 7.94 29.75
N TYR A 660 12.15 9.20 30.15
CA TYR A 660 13.45 9.87 30.22
C TYR A 660 14.39 9.30 31.30
N GLN A 661 13.86 8.83 32.43
CA GLN A 661 14.66 8.12 33.44
C GLN A 661 15.17 6.79 32.92
N ALA A 662 14.35 6.02 32.21
CA ALA A 662 14.77 4.77 31.57
C ALA A 662 15.84 5.02 30.50
N LEU A 663 15.80 6.18 29.83
CA LEU A 663 16.77 6.59 28.80
C LEU A 663 18.12 7.12 29.35
N THR A 664 18.16 7.56 30.60
CA THR A 664 19.34 8.22 31.21
C THR A 664 19.92 7.47 32.41
N GLY A 665 19.38 6.28 32.72
CA GLY A 665 19.75 5.40 33.84
C GLY A 665 21.13 4.77 33.73
#